data_AF-A0A0F8DFH6-F1
#
_entry.id   AF-A0A0F8DFH6-F1
#
_cell.length_a   1.000
_cell.length_b   1.000
_cell.length_c   1.000
_cell.angle_alpha   90.00
_cell.angle_beta   90.00
_cell.angle_gamma   90.00
#
_symmetry.space_group_name_H-M   'P 1'
#
loop_
_entity.id
_entity.type
_entity.pdbx_description
1 polymer ?
#
loop_
_entity_poly.entity_id
_entity_poly.type
_entity_poly.pdbx_seq_one_letter_code
_entity_poly.pdbx_strand_id
1 'polypeptide(L)'
;MVMTKHSAELCTLLVRDIYGELPSRIIAGLFNRGPSTISQLGQLTALSPRHLRHGLAVLVQQSLVYHHLSPTGNKQTIYEANPYTSYNVIRLGKIINNVGFEYGTAEQEIVQTIASLGHAQVADLAQAFSARSLAVAASRAAGAAKAGNDVDMTCFELNETKNVEANGQQDGASLAIDSPTEPESAIKGTWHLHEVIAQLIQAEILDVIVPGSMRKLHDVYDEIEQNFQRKHKDASAKARADMHLEMVKEFRDARAQTKRLKRDLDSGLIASKRRKLNFNGDSVSDESEFEGRQLASNTVVRINYEKCNVNLRNERLVRFAADVLGETTGQVFSTLLRILTKGISRCRPDPRVDSAAVAEDEFSGPQKIVTTLEILDQLDSSINVHLGIGKADKAKIDKDAAEKIRISALDTEDEADSDGEMGVTTLRPKQAPAVAVDIDSDDEPASKGAEGTATEVTGSSTKDSRTMMLRQHLLLLAEHKHRFIRHCGLQGRGQWTIDIELLMDTLRQVELDAIITRSFGRHGLRLTRILQQKGRLDEKTLASLALMKKQAVQNKILDLQQGGFVEIQEVPRDNNRMANRTMFFWFCDVEATKKSVIENLQKMILRCLERLDYERRAEKDLLEYVNRTDVKGKEEQEMSTEHFQRYSKFLGLQDKILGEVQRLDDMLALFSDY
;
A
#
# COMPACT_ATOMS: atom_id res chain seq x y z
N MET A 1 11.71 -10.17 -1.13
CA MET A 1 12.79 -9.27 -0.68
C MET A 1 14.11 -10.05 -0.70
N VAL A 2 15.08 -9.68 -1.53
CA VAL A 2 16.42 -10.29 -1.48
C VAL A 2 17.10 -9.80 -0.20
N MET A 3 17.56 -10.73 0.64
CA MET A 3 18.23 -10.40 1.90
C MET A 3 19.64 -9.92 1.63
N THR A 4 19.81 -8.60 1.67
CA THR A 4 21.13 -7.95 1.70
C THR A 4 21.57 -7.82 3.15
N LYS A 5 22.89 -7.69 3.39
CA LYS A 5 23.41 -7.45 4.73
C LYS A 5 22.75 -6.24 5.42
N HIS A 6 22.57 -5.15 4.67
CA HIS A 6 21.94 -3.93 5.16
C HIS A 6 20.46 -4.12 5.49
N SER A 7 19.73 -4.94 4.74
CA SER A 7 18.34 -5.27 5.05
C SER A 7 18.20 -6.07 6.35
N ALA A 8 19.11 -7.01 6.61
CA ALA A 8 19.11 -7.79 7.84
C ALA A 8 19.43 -6.90 9.05
N GLU A 9 20.47 -6.05 8.94
CA GLU A 9 20.83 -5.06 9.98
C GLU A 9 19.65 -4.11 10.27
N LEU A 10 18.99 -3.59 9.23
CA LEU A 10 17.81 -2.73 9.35
C LEU A 10 16.67 -3.43 10.11
N CYS A 11 16.29 -4.64 9.70
CA CYS A 11 15.25 -5.42 10.38
C CYS A 11 15.61 -5.69 11.84
N THR A 12 16.88 -5.96 12.17
CA THR A 12 17.31 -6.18 13.55
C THR A 12 17.22 -4.93 14.41
N LEU A 13 17.46 -3.74 13.82
CA LEU A 13 17.35 -2.45 14.50
C LEU A 13 15.87 -2.12 14.76
N LEU A 14 14.99 -2.32 13.77
CA LEU A 14 13.55 -2.11 13.93
C LEU A 14 12.96 -3.00 15.05
N VAL A 15 13.34 -4.27 15.07
CA VAL A 15 12.91 -5.20 16.14
C VAL A 15 13.47 -4.78 17.50
N ARG A 16 14.69 -4.25 17.55
CA ARG A 16 15.30 -3.74 18.79
C ARG A 16 14.52 -2.55 19.34
N ASP A 17 14.12 -1.61 18.48
CA ASP A 17 13.44 -0.39 18.90
C ASP A 17 12.05 -0.69 19.49
N ILE A 18 11.31 -1.63 18.90
CA ILE A 18 9.93 -1.93 19.32
C ILE A 18 9.85 -3.02 20.39
N TYR A 19 10.62 -4.12 20.25
CA TYR A 19 10.48 -5.31 21.09
C TYR A 19 11.67 -5.51 22.05
N GLY A 20 12.69 -4.67 21.97
CA GLY A 20 13.85 -4.67 22.86
C GLY A 20 15.00 -5.57 22.42
N GLU A 21 16.03 -5.65 23.26
CA GLU A 21 17.30 -6.31 22.92
C GLU A 21 17.19 -7.84 22.77
N LEU A 22 16.40 -8.49 23.62
CA LEU A 22 16.33 -9.96 23.65
C LEU A 22 15.79 -10.54 22.33
N PRO A 23 14.63 -10.09 21.80
CA PRO A 23 14.15 -10.55 20.49
C PRO A 23 15.08 -10.16 19.33
N SER A 24 15.70 -8.98 19.39
CA SER A 24 16.62 -8.50 18.35
C SER A 24 17.85 -9.40 18.19
N ARG A 25 18.48 -9.85 19.29
CA ARG A 25 19.63 -10.76 19.25
C ARG A 25 19.29 -12.11 18.63
N ILE A 26 18.09 -12.64 18.91
CA ILE A 26 17.62 -13.91 18.34
C ILE A 26 17.38 -13.76 16.84
N ILE A 27 16.71 -12.69 16.42
CA ILE A 27 16.47 -12.42 14.99
C ILE A 27 17.77 -12.19 14.22
N ALA A 28 18.75 -11.47 14.79
CA ALA A 28 20.05 -11.29 14.18
C ALA A 28 20.77 -12.63 13.96
N GLY A 29 20.69 -13.54 14.93
CA GLY A 29 21.20 -14.91 14.79
C GLY A 29 20.50 -15.69 13.68
N LEU A 30 19.18 -15.55 13.57
CA LEU A 30 18.37 -16.19 12.51
C LEU A 30 18.67 -15.63 11.12
N PHE A 31 18.88 -14.31 10.96
CA PHE A 31 19.24 -13.74 9.65
C PHE A 31 20.65 -14.15 9.19
N ASN A 32 21.61 -14.28 10.11
CA ASN A 32 22.98 -14.62 9.76
C ASN A 32 23.18 -16.10 9.41
N ARG A 33 22.45 -17.01 10.07
CA ARG A 33 22.59 -18.46 9.87
C ARG A 33 21.49 -19.05 8.98
N GLY A 34 20.29 -18.48 8.99
CA GLY A 34 19.09 -19.07 8.41
C GLY A 34 18.34 -20.01 9.37
N PRO A 35 17.60 -21.01 8.85
CA PRO A 35 16.71 -21.84 9.64
C PRO A 35 17.47 -22.61 10.74
N SER A 36 17.02 -22.45 11.99
CA SER A 36 17.75 -22.93 13.16
C SER A 36 16.84 -23.54 14.23
N THR A 37 17.35 -24.51 14.98
CA THR A 37 16.66 -25.08 16.15
C THR A 37 17.02 -24.34 17.44
N ILE A 38 16.24 -24.52 18.51
CA ILE A 38 16.50 -23.88 19.82
C ILE A 38 17.92 -24.18 20.32
N SER A 39 18.38 -25.42 20.17
CA SER A 39 19.72 -25.83 20.61
C SER A 39 20.82 -25.10 19.84
N GLN A 40 20.63 -24.92 18.53
CA GLN A 40 21.58 -24.19 17.67
C GLN A 40 21.57 -22.69 17.99
N LEU A 41 20.39 -22.11 18.24
CA LEU A 41 20.27 -20.72 18.68
C LEU A 41 20.93 -20.47 20.05
N GLY A 42 20.86 -21.44 20.96
CA GLY A 42 21.58 -21.41 22.25
C GLY A 42 23.09 -21.28 22.08
N GLN A 43 23.67 -22.05 21.16
CA GLN A 43 25.10 -21.99 20.88
C GLN A 43 25.51 -20.67 20.22
N LEU A 44 24.69 -20.12 19.32
CA LEU A 44 25.02 -18.90 18.57
C LEU A 44 24.87 -17.63 19.39
N THR A 45 23.79 -17.54 20.17
CA THR A 45 23.44 -16.30 20.89
C THR A 45 24.02 -16.27 22.29
N ALA A 46 24.60 -17.38 22.77
CA ALA A 46 25.03 -17.58 24.16
C ALA A 46 23.93 -17.27 25.20
N LEU A 47 22.65 -17.37 24.79
CA LEU A 47 21.50 -17.14 25.67
C LEU A 47 21.05 -18.44 26.33
N SER A 48 20.51 -18.32 27.54
CA SER A 48 19.91 -19.47 28.23
C SER A 48 18.67 -19.97 27.47
N PRO A 49 18.37 -21.29 27.50
CA PRO A 49 17.17 -21.83 26.87
C PRO A 49 15.86 -21.19 27.36
N ARG A 50 15.83 -20.69 28.61
CA ARG A 50 14.68 -19.97 29.16
C ARG A 50 14.50 -18.63 28.44
N HIS A 51 15.55 -17.82 28.33
CA HIS A 51 15.48 -16.53 27.63
C HIS A 51 15.15 -16.72 26.14
N LEU A 52 15.70 -17.75 25.50
CA LEU A 52 15.36 -18.09 24.12
C LEU A 52 13.88 -18.40 23.94
N ARG A 53 13.26 -19.19 24.82
CA ARG A 53 11.82 -19.49 24.73
C ARG A 53 10.96 -18.25 24.90
N HIS A 54 11.31 -17.35 25.83
CA HIS A 54 10.56 -16.10 26.03
C HIS A 54 10.71 -15.17 24.81
N GLY A 55 11.94 -15.00 24.30
CA GLY A 55 12.18 -14.20 23.10
C GLY A 55 11.49 -14.76 21.87
N LEU A 56 11.58 -16.08 21.64
CA LEU A 56 10.89 -16.76 20.54
C LEU A 56 9.36 -16.65 20.67
N ALA A 57 8.80 -16.70 21.88
CA ALA A 57 7.36 -16.50 22.09
C ALA A 57 6.91 -15.12 21.61
N VAL A 58 7.66 -14.05 21.95
CA VAL A 58 7.38 -12.69 21.47
C VAL A 58 7.49 -12.61 19.94
N LEU A 59 8.51 -13.22 19.36
CA LEU A 59 8.73 -13.19 17.91
C LEU A 59 7.63 -13.94 17.13
N VAL A 60 7.15 -15.06 17.66
CA VAL A 60 6.03 -15.80 17.09
C VAL A 60 4.72 -15.02 17.27
N GLN A 61 4.51 -14.38 18.43
CA GLN A 61 3.37 -13.51 18.69
C GLN A 61 3.25 -12.40 17.65
N GLN A 62 4.38 -11.76 17.31
CA GLN A 62 4.44 -10.66 16.35
C GLN A 62 4.57 -11.12 14.89
N SER A 63 4.46 -12.42 14.61
CA SER A 63 4.60 -13.01 13.27
C SER A 63 5.92 -12.66 12.56
N LEU A 64 6.98 -12.43 13.33
CA LEU A 64 8.32 -12.10 12.83
C LEU A 64 9.15 -13.35 12.49
N VAL A 65 8.71 -14.53 12.94
CA VAL A 65 9.40 -15.80 12.75
C VAL A 65 8.43 -16.85 12.22
N TYR A 66 8.85 -17.53 11.15
CA TYR A 66 8.21 -18.75 10.68
C TYR A 66 8.61 -19.92 11.57
N HIS A 67 7.67 -20.82 11.80
CA HIS A 67 7.96 -22.06 12.53
C HIS A 67 7.35 -23.25 11.80
N HIS A 68 8.12 -24.32 11.70
CA HIS A 68 7.65 -25.59 11.21
C HIS A 68 8.27 -26.74 11.99
N LEU A 69 7.56 -27.86 12.03
CA LEU A 69 8.10 -29.09 12.58
C LEU A 69 8.98 -29.72 11.52
N SER A 70 10.19 -30.14 11.92
CA SER A 70 11.07 -30.87 11.02
C SER A 70 10.36 -32.14 10.50
N PRO A 71 10.39 -32.40 9.18
CA PRO A 71 9.82 -33.62 8.61
C PRO A 71 10.69 -34.86 8.88
N THR A 72 11.94 -34.67 9.33
CA THR A 72 12.79 -35.77 9.81
C THR A 72 12.34 -36.20 11.21
N GLY A 73 12.34 -37.51 11.50
CA GLY A 73 11.66 -38.14 12.66
C GLY A 73 11.96 -37.60 14.07
N ASN A 74 12.88 -36.65 14.23
CA ASN A 74 13.02 -35.86 15.43
C ASN A 74 12.05 -34.67 15.38
N LYS A 75 11.01 -34.68 16.24
CA LYS A 75 9.99 -33.62 16.41
C LYS A 75 10.59 -32.29 16.93
N GLN A 76 11.60 -31.75 16.27
CA GLN A 76 12.21 -30.47 16.59
C GLN A 76 11.56 -29.37 15.73
N THR A 77 11.25 -28.25 16.38
CA THR A 77 10.76 -27.04 15.71
C THR A 77 11.94 -26.27 15.12
N ILE A 78 11.87 -26.00 13.83
CA ILE A 78 12.80 -25.13 13.12
C ILE A 78 12.17 -23.74 13.05
N TYR A 79 12.97 -22.73 13.39
CA TYR A 79 12.61 -21.33 13.34
C TYR A 79 13.38 -20.64 12.22
N GLU A 80 12.68 -19.82 11.43
CA GLU A 80 13.27 -18.98 10.38
C GLU A 80 12.75 -17.55 10.52
N ALA A 81 13.60 -16.55 10.34
CA ALA A 81 13.16 -15.16 10.39
C ALA A 81 12.31 -14.80 9.16
N ASN A 82 11.22 -14.06 9.38
CA ASN A 82 10.39 -13.49 8.32
C ASN A 82 10.84 -12.04 8.05
N PRO A 83 11.64 -11.80 7.00
CA PRO A 83 12.12 -10.46 6.70
C PRO A 83 11.03 -9.50 6.25
N TYR A 84 9.98 -10.01 5.59
CA TYR A 84 8.91 -9.19 5.06
C TYR A 84 8.11 -8.56 6.18
N THR A 85 7.65 -9.35 7.15
CA THR A 85 6.94 -8.81 8.33
C THR A 85 7.86 -7.94 9.17
N SER A 86 9.14 -8.31 9.31
CA SER A 86 10.12 -7.51 10.08
C SER A 86 10.33 -6.12 9.48
N TYR A 87 10.41 -6.00 8.16
CA TYR A 87 10.53 -4.71 7.49
C TYR A 87 9.23 -3.89 7.58
N ASN A 88 8.07 -4.52 7.35
CA ASN A 88 6.77 -3.83 7.34
C ASN A 88 6.38 -3.17 8.67
N VAL A 89 7.09 -3.48 9.75
CA VAL A 89 7.03 -2.74 11.01
C VAL A 89 7.20 -1.23 10.80
N ILE A 90 8.09 -0.80 9.91
CA ILE A 90 8.32 0.62 9.60
C ILE A 90 7.10 1.29 8.95
N ARG A 91 6.23 0.50 8.30
CA ARG A 91 5.05 0.96 7.56
C ARG A 91 3.78 0.94 8.37
N LEU A 92 3.78 0.37 9.57
CA LEU A 92 2.60 0.23 10.43
C LEU A 92 1.83 1.54 10.59
N GLY A 93 2.53 2.66 10.81
CA GLY A 93 1.90 3.98 10.93
C GLY A 93 1.14 4.41 9.66
N LYS A 94 1.75 4.22 8.47
CA LYS A 94 1.10 4.52 7.19
C LYS A 94 -0.09 3.61 6.94
N ILE A 95 0.05 2.32 7.26
CA ILE A 95 -1.01 1.32 7.10
C ILE A 95 -2.22 1.69 7.97
N ILE A 96 -1.99 2.00 9.26
CA ILE A 96 -3.06 2.40 10.19
C ILE A 96 -3.78 3.66 9.70
N ASN A 97 -3.03 4.68 9.25
CA ASN A 97 -3.63 5.91 8.73
C ASN A 97 -4.43 5.69 7.44
N ASN A 98 -3.93 4.86 6.53
CA ASN A 98 -4.61 4.53 5.28
C ASN A 98 -5.93 3.77 5.56
N VAL A 99 -5.92 2.82 6.50
CA VAL A 99 -7.14 2.13 6.95
C VAL A 99 -8.13 3.13 7.58
N GLY A 100 -7.65 4.08 8.38
CA GLY A 100 -8.48 5.13 8.97
C GLY A 100 -9.16 6.03 7.94
N PHE A 101 -8.45 6.36 6.85
CA PHE A 101 -9.00 7.16 5.76
C PHE A 101 -9.99 6.37 4.90
N GLU A 102 -9.73 5.08 4.63
CA GLU A 102 -10.55 4.27 3.73
C GLU A 102 -11.82 3.70 4.40
N TYR A 103 -11.76 3.31 5.67
CA TYR A 103 -12.85 2.58 6.33
C TYR A 103 -13.43 3.31 7.55
N GLY A 104 -12.62 4.10 8.27
CA GLY A 104 -13.07 4.88 9.42
C GLY A 104 -12.22 4.70 10.68
N THR A 105 -12.62 5.42 11.73
CA THR A 105 -11.87 5.47 13.00
C THR A 105 -11.98 4.18 13.82
N ALA A 106 -13.08 3.43 13.70
CA ALA A 106 -13.28 2.15 14.39
C ALA A 106 -12.31 1.08 13.86
N GLU A 107 -12.16 1.01 12.54
CA GLU A 107 -11.23 0.13 11.84
C GLU A 107 -9.79 0.45 12.18
N GLN A 108 -9.46 1.75 12.23
CA GLN A 108 -8.14 2.24 12.62
C GLN A 108 -7.76 1.76 14.03
N GLU A 109 -8.66 1.90 15.01
CA GLU A 109 -8.41 1.48 16.40
C GLU A 109 -8.21 -0.05 16.51
N ILE A 110 -9.00 -0.83 15.77
CA ILE A 110 -8.88 -2.30 15.74
C ILE A 110 -7.54 -2.72 15.12
N VAL A 111 -7.18 -2.15 13.97
CA VAL A 111 -5.91 -2.47 13.30
C VAL A 111 -4.73 -2.02 14.16
N GLN A 112 -4.80 -0.87 14.84
CA GLN A 112 -3.78 -0.42 15.79
C GLN A 112 -3.64 -1.39 16.97
N THR A 113 -4.76 -1.87 17.52
CA THR A 113 -4.75 -2.84 18.61
C THR A 113 -4.14 -4.17 18.17
N ILE A 114 -4.54 -4.69 17.00
CA ILE A 114 -3.98 -5.93 16.43
C ILE A 114 -2.49 -5.76 16.11
N ALA A 115 -2.07 -4.60 15.58
CA ALA A 115 -0.66 -4.30 15.32
C ALA A 115 0.19 -4.37 16.59
N SER A 116 -0.33 -3.91 17.73
CA SER A 116 0.38 -3.99 19.01
C SER A 116 0.49 -5.42 19.57
N LEU A 117 -0.56 -6.22 19.38
CA LEU A 117 -0.65 -7.60 19.85
C LEU A 117 0.01 -8.62 18.90
N GLY A 118 0.20 -8.25 17.62
CA GLY A 118 0.65 -9.14 16.55
C GLY A 118 -0.49 -9.97 15.95
N HIS A 119 -0.99 -10.93 16.73
CA HIS A 119 -2.21 -11.67 16.40
C HIS A 119 -3.08 -11.85 17.64
N ALA A 120 -4.40 -11.81 17.45
CA ALA A 120 -5.35 -11.87 18.55
C ALA A 120 -6.56 -12.74 18.20
N GLN A 121 -7.14 -13.38 19.21
CA GLN A 121 -8.43 -14.05 19.05
C GLN A 121 -9.55 -13.02 19.06
N VAL A 122 -10.59 -13.25 18.25
CA VAL A 122 -11.76 -12.36 18.22
C VAL A 122 -12.45 -12.29 19.60
N ALA A 123 -12.46 -13.40 20.36
CA ALA A 123 -12.97 -13.40 21.73
C ALA A 123 -12.20 -12.45 22.67
N ASP A 124 -10.87 -12.50 22.62
CA ASP A 124 -10.01 -11.66 23.46
C ASP A 124 -10.15 -10.18 23.09
N LEU A 125 -10.28 -9.88 21.79
CA LEU A 125 -10.58 -8.53 21.32
C LEU A 125 -11.93 -8.05 21.85
N ALA A 126 -12.98 -8.86 21.76
CA ALA A 126 -14.31 -8.51 22.28
C ALA A 126 -14.29 -8.24 23.80
N GLN A 127 -13.52 -9.02 24.56
CA GLN A 127 -13.33 -8.79 25.99
C GLN A 127 -12.54 -7.50 26.27
N ALA A 128 -11.45 -7.25 25.53
CA ALA A 128 -10.64 -6.05 25.72
C ALA A 128 -11.41 -4.77 25.40
N PHE A 129 -12.18 -4.75 24.32
CA PHE A 129 -12.99 -3.59 23.92
C PHE A 129 -14.21 -3.39 24.83
N SER A 130 -14.88 -4.45 25.27
CA SER A 130 -15.97 -4.33 26.25
C SER A 130 -15.46 -3.81 27.60
N ALA A 131 -14.31 -4.30 28.08
CA ALA A 131 -13.69 -3.79 29.30
C ALA A 131 -13.30 -2.31 29.18
N ARG A 132 -12.75 -1.89 28.03
CA ARG A 132 -12.43 -0.48 27.76
C ARG A 132 -13.68 0.40 27.75
N SER A 133 -14.74 -0.04 27.10
CA SER A 133 -16.03 0.68 27.07
C SER A 133 -16.61 0.85 28.48
N LEU A 134 -16.57 -0.21 29.30
CA LEU A 134 -17.00 -0.15 30.71
C LEU A 134 -16.14 0.81 31.55
N ALA A 135 -14.82 0.83 31.32
CA ALA A 135 -13.91 1.75 32.01
C ALA A 135 -14.19 3.22 31.66
N VAL A 136 -14.47 3.52 30.38
CA VAL A 136 -14.85 4.87 29.92
C VAL A 136 -16.22 5.27 30.47
N ALA A 137 -17.18 4.35 30.54
CA ALA A 137 -18.47 4.61 31.17
C ALA A 137 -18.31 4.91 32.68
N ALA A 138 -17.45 4.17 33.36
CA ALA A 138 -17.15 4.39 34.79
C ALA A 138 -16.44 5.72 35.05
N SER A 139 -15.50 6.14 34.18
CA SER A 139 -14.83 7.44 34.31
C SER A 139 -15.79 8.60 34.07
N ARG A 140 -16.71 8.48 33.10
CA ARG A 140 -17.79 9.45 32.86
C ARG A 140 -18.73 9.57 34.07
N ALA A 141 -19.13 8.44 34.66
CA ALA A 141 -19.96 8.42 35.86
C ALA A 141 -19.25 9.07 37.07
N ALA A 142 -17.94 8.83 37.24
CA ALA A 142 -17.15 9.46 38.29
C ALA A 142 -16.93 10.97 38.07
N GLY A 143 -16.79 11.42 36.82
CA GLY A 143 -16.72 12.84 36.45
C GLY A 143 -18.05 13.57 36.71
N ALA A 144 -19.17 12.95 36.35
CA ALA A 144 -20.51 13.49 36.62
C ALA A 144 -20.82 13.57 38.13
N ALA A 145 -20.35 12.60 38.92
CA ALA A 145 -20.51 12.62 40.38
C ALA A 145 -19.69 13.72 41.08
N LYS A 146 -18.57 14.16 40.49
CA LYS A 146 -17.78 15.30 40.99
C LYS A 146 -18.38 16.65 40.61
N ALA A 147 -19.00 16.77 39.43
CA ALA A 147 -19.68 18.00 39.02
C ALA A 147 -20.99 18.27 39.79
N GLY A 148 -21.58 17.24 40.41
CA GLY A 148 -22.81 17.35 41.20
C GLY A 148 -22.62 17.73 42.69
N ASN A 149 -21.38 17.94 43.15
CA ASN A 149 -21.09 18.15 44.58
C ASN A 149 -20.61 19.57 44.95
N ASP A 150 -20.60 20.52 44.01
CA ASP A 150 -20.26 21.94 44.24
C ASP A 150 -21.49 22.85 44.11
N VAL A 151 -22.60 22.49 44.77
CA VAL A 151 -23.70 23.43 45.04
C VAL A 151 -24.08 23.37 46.53
N ASP A 152 -23.79 24.50 47.19
CA ASP A 152 -24.23 24.98 48.51
C ASP A 152 -23.66 24.38 49.81
N MET A 153 -22.82 25.16 50.49
CA MET A 153 -23.19 25.83 51.76
C MET A 153 -22.04 26.68 52.33
N THR A 154 -22.19 28.01 52.39
CA THR A 154 -21.96 28.85 53.59
C THR A 154 -22.37 30.29 53.34
N CYS A 155 -23.35 30.76 54.12
CA CYS A 155 -23.69 32.16 54.31
C CYS A 155 -22.58 32.88 55.08
N PHE A 156 -22.18 34.07 54.62
CA PHE A 156 -21.85 35.17 55.52
C PHE A 156 -22.17 36.50 54.83
N GLU A 157 -23.10 37.25 55.43
CA GLU A 157 -23.53 38.58 55.05
C GLU A 157 -22.37 39.59 55.16
N LEU A 158 -22.33 40.59 54.25
CA LEU A 158 -22.22 42.00 54.62
C LEU A 158 -22.81 42.88 53.50
N ASN A 159 -23.72 43.76 53.94
CA ASN A 159 -24.34 44.86 53.21
C ASN A 159 -23.31 45.82 52.59
N GLU A 160 -23.57 46.31 51.37
CA GLU A 160 -23.58 47.75 51.10
C GLU A 160 -24.32 48.10 49.79
N THR A 161 -25.11 49.16 49.89
CA THR A 161 -26.12 49.65 48.95
C THR A 161 -25.53 50.39 47.73
N LYS A 162 -26.15 50.25 46.54
CA LYS A 162 -26.70 51.37 45.73
C LYS A 162 -27.30 50.90 44.40
N ASN A 163 -28.56 51.30 44.19
CA ASN A 163 -29.27 51.30 42.91
C ASN A 163 -28.63 52.27 41.91
N VAL A 164 -28.44 51.84 40.66
CA VAL A 164 -28.67 52.66 39.46
C VAL A 164 -29.13 51.72 38.34
N GLU A 165 -30.36 51.94 37.88
CA GLU A 165 -30.91 51.35 36.66
C GLU A 165 -30.25 51.98 35.42
N ALA A 166 -29.84 51.16 34.45
CA ALA A 166 -29.66 51.61 33.08
C ALA A 166 -29.81 50.42 32.11
N ASN A 167 -30.91 50.46 31.36
CA ASN A 167 -31.12 49.68 30.14
C ASN A 167 -30.01 49.96 29.12
N GLY A 168 -29.45 48.91 28.52
CA GLY A 168 -28.46 49.01 27.47
C GLY A 168 -28.29 47.68 26.73
N GLN A 169 -29.11 47.50 25.70
CA GLN A 169 -29.01 46.47 24.67
C GLN A 169 -27.57 46.39 24.12
N GLN A 170 -26.90 45.23 24.24
CA GLN A 170 -25.73 44.90 23.43
C GLN A 170 -25.81 43.44 23.00
N ASP A 171 -26.04 43.27 21.70
CA ASP A 171 -25.71 42.07 20.95
C ASP A 171 -24.21 41.79 21.07
N GLY A 172 -23.87 40.62 21.59
CA GLY A 172 -22.50 40.15 21.71
C GLY A 172 -22.49 38.64 21.57
N ALA A 173 -22.16 38.17 20.36
CA ALA A 173 -21.92 36.77 20.06
C ALA A 173 -20.86 36.19 21.00
N SER A 174 -21.29 35.41 21.98
CA SER A 174 -20.40 34.58 22.80
C SER A 174 -20.02 33.34 22.01
N LEU A 175 -18.80 33.38 21.46
CA LEU A 175 -18.06 32.22 21.00
C LEU A 175 -18.02 31.18 22.12
N ALA A 176 -18.79 30.10 21.95
CA ALA A 176 -18.62 28.89 22.73
C ALA A 176 -17.22 28.34 22.42
N ILE A 177 -16.32 28.48 23.39
CA ILE A 177 -15.05 27.77 23.40
C ILE A 177 -15.41 26.31 23.71
N ASP A 178 -15.54 25.50 22.67
CA ASP A 178 -15.61 24.05 22.81
C ASP A 178 -14.33 23.57 23.49
N SER A 179 -14.46 23.09 24.72
CA SER A 179 -13.49 22.22 25.37
C SER A 179 -13.27 20.98 24.49
N PRO A 180 -12.05 20.43 24.39
CA PRO A 180 -11.78 19.30 23.50
C PRO A 180 -12.56 18.08 23.96
N THR A 181 -13.61 17.74 23.22
CA THR A 181 -14.36 16.50 23.36
C THR A 181 -13.37 15.34 23.18
N GLU A 182 -13.08 14.61 24.26
CA GLU A 182 -12.35 13.35 24.17
C GLU A 182 -13.05 12.45 23.14
N PRO A 183 -12.30 11.74 22.26
CA PRO A 183 -12.91 10.98 21.19
C PRO A 183 -13.84 9.93 21.79
N GLU A 184 -15.12 10.00 21.44
CA GLU A 184 -16.05 8.91 21.70
C GLU A 184 -15.39 7.61 21.25
N SER A 185 -15.40 6.58 22.09
CA SER A 185 -14.90 5.26 21.71
C SER A 185 -15.60 4.86 20.40
N ALA A 186 -14.85 4.76 19.30
CA ALA A 186 -15.41 4.58 17.97
C ALA A 186 -16.27 3.31 17.88
N ILE A 187 -16.00 2.34 18.76
CA ILE A 187 -16.71 1.08 18.86
C ILE A 187 -17.90 1.17 19.84
N LYS A 188 -19.11 1.11 19.30
CA LYS A 188 -20.37 1.25 20.05
C LYS A 188 -20.84 -0.02 20.77
N GLY A 189 -20.21 -1.18 20.52
CA GLY A 189 -20.56 -2.45 21.17
C GLY A 189 -19.87 -3.68 20.56
N THR A 190 -20.10 -4.85 21.17
CA THR A 190 -19.52 -6.13 20.72
C THR A 190 -19.99 -6.54 19.32
N TRP A 191 -21.27 -6.29 18.99
CA TRP A 191 -21.81 -6.54 17.66
C TRP A 191 -21.09 -5.70 16.59
N HIS A 192 -20.82 -4.43 16.89
CA HIS A 192 -20.17 -3.51 15.97
C HIS A 192 -18.71 -3.93 15.74
N LEU A 193 -18.03 -4.39 16.79
CA LEU A 193 -16.69 -4.99 16.67
C LEU A 193 -16.68 -6.18 15.71
N HIS A 194 -17.64 -7.10 15.83
CA HIS A 194 -17.71 -8.25 14.93
C HIS A 194 -17.97 -7.85 13.47
N GLU A 195 -18.84 -6.87 13.24
CA GLU A 195 -19.11 -6.35 11.89
C GLU A 195 -17.87 -5.69 11.30
N VAL A 196 -17.17 -4.85 12.07
CA VAL A 196 -15.97 -4.16 11.61
C VAL A 196 -14.84 -5.16 11.29
N ILE A 197 -14.64 -6.17 12.14
CA ILE A 197 -13.67 -7.25 11.85
C ILE A 197 -14.08 -8.01 10.59
N ALA A 198 -15.37 -8.29 10.38
CA ALA A 198 -15.86 -8.96 9.19
C ALA A 198 -15.61 -8.12 7.92
N GLN A 199 -15.83 -6.81 7.97
CA GLN A 199 -15.53 -5.89 6.87
C GLN A 199 -14.03 -5.85 6.55
N LEU A 200 -13.17 -5.79 7.58
CA LEU A 200 -11.71 -5.82 7.39
C LEU A 200 -11.19 -7.14 6.81
N ILE A 201 -11.85 -8.27 7.11
CA ILE A 201 -11.56 -9.58 6.51
C ILE A 201 -12.03 -9.63 5.05
N GLN A 202 -13.21 -9.08 4.73
CA GLN A 202 -13.71 -8.95 3.35
C GLN A 202 -12.77 -8.09 2.49
N ALA A 203 -12.24 -7.01 3.07
CA ALA A 203 -11.24 -6.13 2.46
C ALA A 203 -9.84 -6.76 2.34
N GLU A 204 -9.60 -7.94 2.94
CA GLU A 204 -8.31 -8.64 3.05
C GLU A 204 -7.22 -7.86 3.80
N ILE A 205 -7.58 -6.83 4.57
CA ILE A 205 -6.64 -6.11 5.45
C ILE A 205 -6.26 -7.01 6.63
N LEU A 206 -7.23 -7.79 7.10
CA LEU A 206 -7.05 -8.81 8.11
C LEU A 206 -7.08 -10.21 7.48
N ASP A 207 -6.14 -11.05 7.92
CA ASP A 207 -6.00 -12.45 7.50
C ASP A 207 -6.24 -13.39 8.68
N VAL A 208 -6.81 -14.56 8.42
CA VAL A 208 -7.10 -15.56 9.45
C VAL A 208 -5.94 -16.54 9.55
N ILE A 209 -5.44 -16.75 10.77
CA ILE A 209 -4.37 -17.70 11.02
C ILE A 209 -4.95 -19.12 11.03
N VAL A 210 -4.63 -19.89 10.00
CA VAL A 210 -4.91 -21.33 9.89
C VAL A 210 -3.67 -22.12 10.32
N PRO A 211 -3.81 -23.34 10.90
CA PRO A 211 -2.66 -24.21 11.17
C PRO A 211 -1.83 -24.43 9.89
N GLY A 212 -0.59 -23.93 9.88
CA GLY A 212 0.29 -23.94 8.70
C GLY A 212 0.53 -22.57 8.04
N SER A 213 -0.29 -21.55 8.36
CA SER A 213 -0.17 -20.17 7.84
C SER A 213 1.07 -19.40 8.34
N MET A 214 1.74 -19.96 9.35
CA MET A 214 3.01 -19.44 9.92
C MET A 214 4.24 -20.17 9.36
N ARG A 215 4.07 -20.95 8.29
CA ARG A 215 5.17 -21.53 7.52
C ARG A 215 5.50 -20.64 6.33
N LYS A 216 6.74 -20.74 5.87
CA LYS A 216 7.17 -20.11 4.63
C LYS A 216 6.50 -20.79 3.44
N LEU A 217 5.89 -20.01 2.56
CA LEU A 217 5.14 -20.56 1.42
C LEU A 217 6.02 -21.35 0.44
N HIS A 218 7.26 -20.91 0.20
CA HIS A 218 8.18 -21.63 -0.69
C HIS A 218 8.49 -23.04 -0.19
N ASP A 219 8.63 -23.24 1.12
CA ASP A 219 8.88 -24.57 1.68
C ASP A 219 7.66 -25.47 1.52
N VAL A 220 6.45 -24.91 1.63
CA VAL A 220 5.19 -25.63 1.37
C VAL A 220 5.11 -26.02 -0.11
N TYR A 221 5.52 -25.15 -1.03
CA TYR A 221 5.58 -25.47 -2.46
C TYR A 221 6.60 -26.57 -2.74
N ASP A 222 7.80 -26.49 -2.17
CA ASP A 222 8.83 -27.52 -2.32
C ASP A 222 8.37 -28.87 -1.73
N GLU A 223 7.63 -28.87 -0.62
CA GLU A 223 7.02 -30.08 -0.05
C GLU A 223 5.96 -30.69 -0.99
N ILE A 224 5.10 -29.85 -1.58
CA ILE A 224 4.10 -30.28 -2.57
C ILE A 224 4.82 -30.85 -3.81
N GLU A 225 5.81 -30.16 -4.36
CA GLU A 225 6.63 -30.64 -5.49
C GLU A 225 7.26 -32.00 -5.19
N GLN A 226 7.88 -32.16 -4.01
CA GLN A 226 8.47 -33.42 -3.58
C GLN A 226 7.42 -34.53 -3.41
N ASN A 227 6.24 -34.21 -2.88
CA ASN A 227 5.15 -35.18 -2.74
C ASN A 227 4.63 -35.62 -4.12
N PHE A 228 4.50 -34.71 -5.08
CA PHE A 228 4.15 -35.06 -6.47
C PHE A 228 5.24 -35.91 -7.12
N GLN A 229 6.51 -35.54 -6.98
CA GLN A 229 7.64 -36.34 -7.49
C GLN A 229 7.70 -37.74 -6.88
N ARG A 230 7.38 -37.88 -5.58
CA ARG A 230 7.33 -39.19 -4.90
C ARG A 230 6.15 -40.05 -5.36
N LYS A 231 4.98 -39.45 -5.55
CA LYS A 231 3.77 -40.15 -6.01
C LYS A 231 3.87 -40.60 -7.47
N HIS A 232 4.62 -39.88 -8.31
CA HIS A 232 4.60 -40.07 -9.77
C HIS A 232 6.00 -40.23 -10.40
N LYS A 233 6.86 -41.08 -9.80
CA LYS A 233 8.22 -41.34 -10.32
C LYS A 233 8.24 -41.90 -11.75
N ASP A 234 7.21 -42.63 -12.17
CA ASP A 234 7.17 -43.38 -13.45
C ASP A 234 6.32 -42.71 -14.55
N ALA A 235 6.01 -41.43 -14.42
CA ALA A 235 5.09 -40.74 -15.31
C ALA A 235 5.65 -40.39 -16.71
N SER A 236 4.81 -40.59 -17.75
CA SER A 236 5.05 -40.19 -19.15
C SER A 236 4.97 -38.66 -19.34
N ALA A 237 5.63 -38.14 -20.38
CA ALA A 237 5.78 -36.69 -20.64
C ALA A 237 4.45 -35.91 -20.77
N LYS A 238 3.41 -36.50 -21.40
CA LYS A 238 2.08 -35.87 -21.50
C LYS A 238 1.40 -35.79 -20.12
N ALA A 239 1.52 -36.86 -19.34
CA ALA A 239 0.99 -36.89 -17.98
C ALA A 239 1.70 -35.87 -17.08
N ARG A 240 2.99 -35.56 -17.32
CA ARG A 240 3.72 -34.52 -16.56
C ARG A 240 3.16 -33.11 -16.76
N ALA A 241 2.61 -32.80 -17.94
CA ALA A 241 1.99 -31.51 -18.20
C ALA A 241 0.66 -31.35 -17.44
N ASP A 242 -0.21 -32.36 -17.49
CA ASP A 242 -1.46 -32.39 -16.72
C ASP A 242 -1.18 -32.40 -15.19
N MET A 243 -0.10 -33.06 -14.76
CA MET A 243 0.36 -33.02 -13.36
C MET A 243 0.87 -31.65 -12.94
N HIS A 244 1.57 -30.94 -13.83
CA HIS A 244 2.01 -29.59 -13.52
C HIS A 244 0.80 -28.67 -13.28
N LEU A 245 -0.29 -28.86 -14.01
CA LEU A 245 -1.54 -28.14 -13.79
C LEU A 245 -2.16 -28.47 -12.42
N GLU A 246 -2.25 -29.75 -12.05
CA GLU A 246 -2.75 -30.18 -10.74
C GLU A 246 -1.87 -29.65 -9.58
N MET A 247 -0.55 -29.66 -9.77
CA MET A 247 0.41 -29.11 -8.81
C MET A 247 0.22 -27.60 -8.62
N VAL A 248 0.06 -26.84 -9.70
CA VAL A 248 -0.24 -25.40 -9.65
C VAL A 248 -1.57 -25.15 -8.95
N LYS A 249 -2.58 -25.99 -9.17
CA LYS A 249 -3.87 -25.91 -8.46
C LYS A 249 -3.70 -26.15 -6.96
N GLU A 250 -2.93 -27.15 -6.55
CA GLU A 250 -2.60 -27.37 -5.13
C GLU A 250 -1.84 -26.17 -4.53
N PHE A 251 -0.94 -25.53 -5.28
CA PHE A 251 -0.28 -24.29 -4.81
C PHE A 251 -1.29 -23.14 -4.60
N ARG A 252 -2.25 -22.97 -5.52
CA ARG A 252 -3.33 -21.98 -5.40
C ARG A 252 -4.20 -22.28 -4.18
N ASP A 253 -4.61 -23.53 -4.00
CA ASP A 253 -5.45 -23.96 -2.88
C ASP A 253 -4.73 -23.76 -1.54
N ALA A 254 -3.45 -24.14 -1.44
CA ALA A 254 -2.63 -23.93 -0.25
C ALA A 254 -2.54 -22.45 0.14
N ARG A 255 -2.35 -21.56 -0.86
CA ARG A 255 -2.31 -20.10 -0.63
C ARG A 255 -3.69 -19.55 -0.26
N ALA A 256 -4.75 -20.09 -0.84
CA ALA A 256 -6.10 -19.60 -0.64
C ALA A 256 -6.81 -20.20 0.59
N GLN A 257 -6.09 -20.98 1.42
CA GLN A 257 -6.60 -21.52 2.70
C GLN A 257 -6.97 -20.41 3.68
N THR A 258 -6.18 -19.34 3.74
CA THR A 258 -6.42 -18.23 4.70
C THR A 258 -7.64 -17.38 4.29
N LYS A 259 -7.99 -17.40 3.00
CA LYS A 259 -9.14 -16.68 2.42
C LYS A 259 -10.48 -17.43 2.53
N ARG A 260 -10.53 -18.61 3.15
CA ARG A 260 -11.77 -19.39 3.27
C ARG A 260 -12.89 -18.58 3.93
N LEU A 261 -12.59 -17.97 5.08
CA LEU A 261 -13.57 -17.17 5.81
C LEU A 261 -14.03 -15.95 5.01
N LYS A 262 -13.15 -15.33 4.23
CA LYS A 262 -13.55 -14.27 3.30
C LYS A 262 -14.58 -14.78 2.28
N ARG A 263 -14.35 -15.93 1.63
CA ARG A 263 -15.33 -16.48 0.68
C ARG A 263 -16.67 -16.79 1.35
N ASP A 264 -16.65 -17.25 2.60
CA ASP A 264 -17.86 -17.52 3.38
C ASP A 264 -18.62 -16.23 3.73
N LEU A 265 -17.88 -15.14 3.99
CA LEU A 265 -18.44 -13.81 4.23
C LEU A 265 -18.99 -13.18 2.94
N ASP A 266 -18.28 -13.30 1.82
CA ASP A 266 -18.69 -12.77 0.51
C ASP A 266 -19.92 -13.51 -0.04
N SER A 267 -20.03 -14.81 0.22
CA SER A 267 -21.19 -15.63 -0.17
C SER A 267 -22.40 -15.46 0.75
N GLY A 268 -22.28 -14.71 1.86
CA GLY A 268 -23.36 -14.51 2.83
C GLY A 268 -23.72 -15.76 3.64
N LEU A 269 -22.95 -16.85 3.55
CA LEU A 269 -23.21 -18.11 4.25
C LEU A 269 -23.21 -17.96 5.79
N ILE A 270 -22.50 -16.94 6.30
CA ILE A 270 -22.44 -16.62 7.73
C ILE A 270 -23.71 -15.91 8.23
N ALA A 271 -24.55 -15.37 7.32
CA ALA A 271 -25.79 -14.67 7.68
C ALA A 271 -27.03 -15.58 7.79
N SER A 272 -26.92 -16.91 7.65
CA SER A 272 -28.14 -17.75 7.51
C SER A 272 -28.11 -19.16 8.13
N LYS A 273 -27.23 -19.46 9.09
CA LYS A 273 -27.48 -20.63 9.94
C LYS A 273 -28.54 -20.30 11.00
N ARG A 274 -29.80 -20.29 10.54
CA ARG A 274 -31.02 -20.39 11.35
C ARG A 274 -30.77 -21.34 12.51
N ARG A 275 -30.74 -20.79 13.73
CA ARG A 275 -30.98 -21.55 14.95
C ARG A 275 -32.41 -22.08 14.81
N LYS A 276 -32.60 -23.34 14.40
CA LYS A 276 -33.88 -24.04 14.56
C LYS A 276 -34.09 -24.21 16.07
N LEU A 277 -34.68 -23.19 16.70
CA LEU A 277 -35.31 -23.33 18.00
C LEU A 277 -36.63 -24.05 17.77
N ASN A 278 -36.71 -25.30 18.23
CA ASN A 278 -37.99 -25.84 18.64
C ASN A 278 -38.46 -24.99 19.82
N PHE A 279 -39.37 -24.05 19.60
CA PHE A 279 -40.20 -23.55 20.69
C PHE A 279 -41.54 -23.05 20.18
N ASN A 280 -42.59 -23.54 20.83
CA ASN A 280 -43.98 -23.39 20.52
C ASN A 280 -44.52 -22.18 21.31
N GLY A 281 -45.09 -21.19 20.61
CA GLY A 281 -45.95 -20.13 21.14
C GLY A 281 -45.29 -19.09 22.06
N ASP A 282 -45.26 -17.83 21.62
CA ASP A 282 -46.15 -16.77 22.13
C ASP A 282 -45.74 -15.43 21.49
N SER A 283 -46.72 -14.64 21.09
CA SER A 283 -46.53 -13.39 20.36
C SER A 283 -46.10 -12.26 21.30
N VAL A 284 -44.86 -11.78 21.15
CA VAL A 284 -44.39 -10.54 21.77
C VAL A 284 -43.69 -9.67 20.73
N SER A 285 -44.24 -8.46 20.60
CA SER A 285 -43.71 -7.20 20.04
C SER A 285 -42.50 -7.25 19.09
N ASP A 286 -42.75 -6.80 17.87
CA ASP A 286 -41.80 -6.55 16.78
C ASP A 286 -40.89 -5.34 17.11
N GLU A 287 -39.87 -5.56 17.94
CA GLU A 287 -38.61 -4.83 17.84
C GLU A 287 -37.61 -5.79 17.20
N SER A 288 -37.40 -5.63 15.89
CA SER A 288 -36.43 -6.43 15.14
C SER A 288 -35.02 -6.16 15.67
N GLU A 289 -34.55 -7.00 16.60
CA GLU A 289 -33.13 -7.14 16.92
C GLU A 289 -32.39 -7.48 15.61
N PHE A 290 -31.68 -6.50 15.08
CA PHE A 290 -30.79 -6.64 13.94
C PHE A 290 -29.62 -7.54 14.41
N GLU A 291 -29.79 -8.87 14.39
CA GLU A 291 -28.73 -9.83 14.71
C GLU A 291 -27.61 -9.69 13.65
N GLY A 292 -26.62 -8.84 13.96
CA GLY A 292 -25.44 -8.60 13.12
C GLY A 292 -24.56 -9.83 12.94
N ARG A 293 -23.64 -9.76 11.96
CA ARG A 293 -22.73 -10.87 11.63
C ARG A 293 -21.85 -11.25 12.84
N GLN A 294 -22.01 -12.46 13.38
CA GLN A 294 -21.18 -12.95 14.48
C GLN A 294 -20.09 -13.89 13.96
N LEU A 295 -18.83 -13.50 14.16
CA LEU A 295 -17.66 -14.33 13.85
C LEU A 295 -17.44 -15.40 14.93
N ALA A 296 -16.88 -16.54 14.54
CA ALA A 296 -16.53 -17.59 15.50
C ALA A 296 -15.47 -17.07 16.49
N SER A 297 -15.74 -17.25 17.79
CA SER A 297 -14.94 -16.69 18.89
C SER A 297 -13.48 -17.18 18.91
N ASN A 298 -13.23 -18.38 18.38
CA ASN A 298 -11.90 -19.00 18.27
C ASN A 298 -11.08 -18.54 17.05
N THR A 299 -11.60 -17.62 16.24
CA THR A 299 -10.89 -17.13 15.05
C THR A 299 -9.71 -16.27 15.49
N VAL A 300 -8.50 -16.60 15.01
CA VAL A 300 -7.29 -15.81 15.26
C VAL A 300 -6.99 -14.95 14.04
N VAL A 301 -6.80 -13.66 14.25
CA VAL A 301 -6.66 -12.67 13.19
C VAL A 301 -5.32 -11.96 13.27
N ARG A 302 -4.73 -11.66 12.11
CA ARG A 302 -3.49 -10.90 11.94
C ARG A 302 -3.61 -9.87 10.81
N ILE A 303 -2.70 -8.91 10.77
CA ILE A 303 -2.61 -7.95 9.65
C ILE A 303 -2.02 -8.62 8.41
N ASN A 304 -2.66 -8.42 7.27
CA ASN A 304 -2.18 -8.84 5.97
C ASN A 304 -1.33 -7.74 5.31
N TYR A 305 -0.01 -7.83 5.48
CA TYR A 305 0.91 -6.87 4.88
C TYR A 305 0.94 -6.94 3.34
N GLU A 306 0.59 -8.05 2.70
CA GLU A 306 0.53 -8.15 1.22
C GLU A 306 -0.55 -7.22 0.65
N LYS A 307 -1.76 -7.28 1.20
CA LYS A 307 -2.85 -6.39 0.78
C LYS A 307 -2.58 -4.94 1.15
N CYS A 308 -2.02 -4.68 2.34
CA CYS A 308 -1.67 -3.33 2.74
C CYS A 308 -0.65 -2.69 1.78
N ASN A 309 0.32 -3.46 1.28
CA ASN A 309 1.25 -2.97 0.26
C ASN A 309 0.57 -2.67 -1.09
N VAL A 310 -0.51 -3.38 -1.45
CA VAL A 310 -1.35 -3.02 -2.62
C VAL A 310 -2.01 -1.67 -2.42
N ASN A 311 -2.56 -1.40 -1.24
CA ASN A 311 -3.18 -0.10 -0.95
C ASN A 311 -2.14 1.04 -0.97
N LEU A 312 -0.96 0.84 -0.39
CA LEU A 312 0.13 1.82 -0.44
C LEU A 312 0.63 2.06 -1.88
N ARG A 313 0.70 1.02 -2.72
CA ARG A 313 1.01 1.16 -4.16
C ARG A 313 -0.05 2.02 -4.86
N ASN A 314 -1.31 1.75 -4.61
CA ASN A 314 -2.41 2.51 -5.22
C ASN A 314 -2.35 3.98 -4.80
N GLU A 315 -2.08 4.26 -3.53
CA GLU A 315 -1.86 5.62 -3.04
C GLU A 315 -0.69 6.31 -3.76
N ARG A 316 0.42 5.59 -3.99
CA ARG A 316 1.57 6.14 -4.75
C ARG A 316 1.20 6.47 -6.20
N LEU A 317 0.42 5.61 -6.86
CA LEU A 317 -0.07 5.84 -8.22
C LEU A 317 -1.04 7.01 -8.29
N VAL A 318 -1.90 7.19 -7.29
CA VAL A 318 -2.80 8.35 -7.16
C VAL A 318 -2.02 9.64 -7.01
N ARG A 319 -0.99 9.66 -6.14
CA ARG A 319 -0.10 10.82 -6.01
C ARG A 319 0.60 11.14 -7.33
N PHE A 320 1.06 10.12 -8.05
CA PHE A 320 1.68 10.32 -9.37
C PHE A 320 0.71 10.92 -10.40
N ALA A 321 -0.56 10.48 -10.42
CA ALA A 321 -1.58 11.07 -11.27
C ALA A 321 -1.92 12.51 -10.85
N ALA A 322 -1.98 12.78 -9.55
CA ALA A 322 -2.26 14.12 -9.00
C ALA A 322 -1.14 15.13 -9.33
N ASP A 323 0.12 14.72 -9.24
CA ASP A 323 1.28 15.56 -9.58
C ASP A 323 1.32 15.94 -11.06
N VAL A 324 0.77 15.11 -11.95
CA VAL A 324 0.83 15.28 -13.41
C VAL A 324 -0.42 15.97 -13.97
N LEU A 325 -1.62 15.56 -13.51
CA LEU A 325 -2.92 15.96 -14.09
C LEU A 325 -3.81 16.73 -13.11
N GLY A 326 -3.33 16.99 -11.89
CA GLY A 326 -4.05 17.72 -10.85
C GLY A 326 -4.85 16.84 -9.88
N GLU A 327 -5.20 17.43 -8.74
CA GLU A 327 -5.79 16.72 -7.59
C GLU A 327 -7.15 16.07 -7.91
N THR A 328 -8.02 16.75 -8.65
CA THR A 328 -9.35 16.22 -9.01
C THR A 328 -9.26 15.00 -9.91
N THR A 329 -8.40 15.03 -10.92
CA THR A 329 -8.12 13.88 -11.80
C THR A 329 -7.50 12.73 -11.00
N GLY A 330 -6.63 13.04 -10.03
CA GLY A 330 -6.07 12.05 -9.11
C GLY A 330 -7.13 11.37 -8.23
N GLN A 331 -8.12 12.12 -7.73
CA GLN A 331 -9.23 11.55 -6.95
C GLN A 331 -10.14 10.65 -7.80
N VAL A 332 -10.44 11.05 -9.04
CA VAL A 332 -11.15 10.18 -10.00
C VAL A 332 -10.37 8.88 -10.23
N PHE A 333 -9.06 9.00 -10.45
CA PHE A 333 -8.17 7.84 -10.60
C PHE A 333 -8.12 6.95 -9.34
N SER A 334 -8.17 7.54 -8.14
CA SER A 334 -8.27 6.81 -6.87
C SER A 334 -9.51 5.93 -6.80
N THR A 335 -10.68 6.47 -7.15
CA THR A 335 -11.93 5.70 -7.14
C THR A 335 -11.90 4.55 -8.14
N LEU A 336 -11.35 4.78 -9.33
CA LEU A 336 -11.16 3.74 -10.33
C LEU A 336 -10.22 2.64 -9.83
N LEU A 337 -9.06 3.02 -9.27
CA LEU A 337 -8.11 2.06 -8.70
C LEU A 337 -8.74 1.24 -7.57
N ARG A 338 -9.54 1.84 -6.69
CA ARG A 338 -10.23 1.12 -5.62
C ARG A 338 -11.15 0.02 -6.15
N ILE A 339 -11.89 0.29 -7.23
CA ILE A 339 -12.78 -0.68 -7.86
C ILE A 339 -11.97 -1.81 -8.50
N LEU A 340 -10.92 -1.47 -9.24
CA LEU A 340 -10.10 -2.41 -9.99
C LEU A 340 -9.27 -3.32 -9.08
N THR A 341 -8.79 -2.77 -7.97
CA THR A 341 -7.86 -3.48 -7.06
C THR A 341 -8.56 -4.23 -5.93
N LYS A 342 -9.90 -4.21 -5.84
CA LYS A 342 -10.67 -4.96 -4.82
C LYS A 342 -10.32 -6.46 -4.79
N GLY A 343 -10.14 -7.07 -5.96
CA GLY A 343 -9.76 -8.49 -6.09
C GLY A 343 -8.25 -8.78 -6.06
N ILE A 344 -7.42 -7.74 -6.10
CA ILE A 344 -5.96 -7.88 -6.16
C ILE A 344 -5.39 -7.93 -4.74
N SER A 345 -4.77 -9.05 -4.38
CA SER A 345 -4.23 -9.26 -3.03
C SER A 345 -2.73 -9.00 -2.91
N ARG A 346 -2.01 -8.96 -4.03
CA ARG A 346 -0.54 -8.83 -4.06
C ARG A 346 -0.08 -7.89 -5.16
N CYS A 347 1.05 -7.22 -4.93
CA CYS A 347 1.69 -6.37 -5.93
C CYS A 347 2.45 -7.17 -6.98
N ARG A 348 3.14 -8.24 -6.57
CA ARG A 348 3.98 -9.04 -7.47
C ARG A 348 3.41 -10.43 -7.70
N PRO A 349 3.38 -10.91 -8.95
CA PRO A 349 3.09 -12.29 -9.24
C PRO A 349 4.19 -13.21 -8.70
N ASP A 350 3.80 -14.42 -8.29
CA ASP A 350 4.72 -15.50 -7.96
C ASP A 350 4.94 -16.36 -9.22
N PRO A 351 6.16 -16.40 -9.78
CA PRO A 351 6.45 -17.15 -11.01
C PRO A 351 6.02 -18.63 -10.99
N ARG A 352 5.92 -19.27 -9.81
CA ARG A 352 5.52 -20.68 -9.69
C ARG A 352 4.01 -20.90 -9.74
N VAL A 353 3.23 -19.96 -9.20
CA VAL A 353 1.76 -20.06 -9.11
C VAL A 353 1.10 -19.43 -10.34
N ASP A 354 1.77 -18.43 -10.89
CA ASP A 354 1.21 -17.46 -11.83
C ASP A 354 1.80 -17.59 -13.23
N SER A 355 2.55 -18.68 -13.49
CA SER A 355 3.17 -18.94 -14.77
C SER A 355 2.16 -18.89 -15.91
N ALA A 356 2.53 -18.14 -16.96
CA ALA A 356 1.72 -17.88 -18.15
C ALA A 356 1.19 -19.14 -18.85
N ALA A 357 1.84 -20.31 -18.66
CA ALA A 357 1.44 -21.58 -19.26
C ALA A 357 0.08 -22.13 -18.75
N VAL A 358 -0.45 -21.57 -17.65
CA VAL A 358 -1.76 -21.93 -17.07
C VAL A 358 -2.71 -20.71 -17.07
N ALA A 359 -2.28 -19.60 -17.67
CA ALA A 359 -2.94 -18.30 -17.56
C ALA A 359 -3.90 -17.99 -18.72
N GLU A 360 -4.45 -19.01 -19.39
CA GLU A 360 -5.57 -18.77 -20.31
C GLU A 360 -6.84 -18.31 -19.57
N ASP A 361 -6.94 -18.44 -18.23
CA ASP A 361 -8.18 -18.07 -17.52
C ASP A 361 -8.09 -17.28 -16.19
N GLU A 362 -6.97 -17.21 -15.46
CA GLU A 362 -7.07 -16.68 -14.06
C GLU A 362 -5.97 -15.75 -13.56
N PHE A 363 -4.78 -15.69 -14.17
CA PHE A 363 -3.71 -14.87 -13.60
C PHE A 363 -3.55 -13.48 -14.25
N SER A 364 -3.91 -13.36 -15.52
CA SER A 364 -4.70 -12.21 -15.94
C SER A 364 -6.16 -12.65 -15.86
N GLY A 365 -6.80 -12.57 -14.68
CA GLY A 365 -8.27 -12.58 -14.67
C GLY A 365 -8.77 -11.58 -15.72
N PRO A 366 -9.98 -11.73 -16.30
CA PRO A 366 -10.49 -10.80 -17.30
C PRO A 366 -10.24 -9.41 -16.75
N GLN A 367 -9.34 -8.63 -17.38
CA GLN A 367 -8.86 -7.37 -16.81
C GLN A 367 -10.10 -6.63 -16.38
N LYS A 368 -10.29 -6.43 -15.06
CA LYS A 368 -11.61 -6.04 -14.56
C LYS A 368 -11.99 -4.75 -15.29
N ILE A 369 -12.99 -4.82 -16.15
CA ILE A 369 -13.39 -3.68 -16.94
C ILE A 369 -14.42 -2.93 -16.11
N VAL A 370 -14.20 -1.64 -15.93
CA VAL A 370 -15.09 -0.78 -15.16
C VAL A 370 -15.73 0.21 -16.10
N THR A 371 -17.03 0.40 -15.97
CA THR A 371 -17.78 1.39 -16.75
C THR A 371 -17.73 2.77 -16.10
N THR A 372 -17.87 3.84 -16.89
CA THR A 372 -17.93 5.22 -16.36
C THR A 372 -19.06 5.39 -15.34
N LEU A 373 -20.18 4.68 -15.51
CA LEU A 373 -21.33 4.73 -14.60
C LEU A 373 -21.01 4.11 -13.23
N GLU A 374 -20.34 2.96 -13.19
CA GLU A 374 -19.91 2.33 -11.92
C GLU A 374 -18.94 3.22 -11.12
N ILE A 375 -18.08 3.97 -11.81
CA ILE A 375 -17.17 4.93 -11.18
C ILE A 375 -17.98 6.08 -10.56
N LEU A 376 -18.98 6.60 -11.29
CA LEU A 376 -19.82 7.69 -10.82
C LEU A 376 -20.60 7.31 -9.55
N ASP A 377 -21.11 6.08 -9.49
CA ASP A 377 -21.89 5.59 -8.34
C ASP A 377 -21.04 5.45 -7.06
N GLN A 378 -19.72 5.24 -7.21
CA GLN A 378 -18.79 5.10 -6.08
C GLN A 378 -17.95 6.36 -5.79
N LEU A 379 -18.09 7.39 -6.63
CA LEU A 379 -17.41 8.65 -6.45
C LEU A 379 -18.06 9.42 -5.29
N ASP A 380 -17.23 9.96 -4.39
CA ASP A 380 -17.77 10.78 -3.31
C ASP A 380 -18.50 12.01 -3.90
N SER A 381 -19.71 12.23 -3.41
CA SER A 381 -20.55 13.37 -3.74
C SER A 381 -19.88 14.72 -3.43
N SER A 382 -18.93 14.75 -2.49
CA SER A 382 -18.14 15.93 -2.13
C SER A 382 -17.19 16.40 -3.24
N ILE A 383 -16.84 15.53 -4.19
CA ILE A 383 -15.85 15.82 -5.22
C ILE A 383 -16.47 16.62 -6.36
N ASN A 384 -15.88 17.77 -6.67
CA ASN A 384 -16.28 18.66 -7.76
C ASN A 384 -15.56 18.30 -9.07
N VAL A 385 -16.19 17.44 -9.87
CA VAL A 385 -15.68 16.99 -11.19
C VAL A 385 -15.63 18.10 -12.25
N HIS A 386 -16.16 19.29 -11.95
CA HIS A 386 -16.06 20.45 -12.83
C HIS A 386 -14.70 21.17 -12.73
N LEU A 387 -13.90 20.87 -11.72
CA LEU A 387 -12.62 21.53 -11.47
C LEU A 387 -11.46 20.73 -12.08
N GLY A 388 -10.52 21.42 -12.73
CA GLY A 388 -9.27 20.82 -13.24
C GLY A 388 -9.25 20.47 -14.73
N ILE A 389 -10.38 20.58 -15.44
CA ILE A 389 -10.40 20.45 -16.92
C ILE A 389 -10.26 21.84 -17.55
N GLY A 390 -9.19 22.04 -18.33
CA GLY A 390 -9.06 23.21 -19.20
C GLY A 390 -10.07 23.16 -20.35
N LYS A 391 -10.77 24.27 -20.60
CA LYS A 391 -11.61 24.40 -21.79
C LYS A 391 -10.72 24.61 -23.02
N ALA A 392 -10.52 23.57 -23.82
CA ALA A 392 -9.89 23.69 -25.13
C ALA A 392 -10.93 23.90 -26.22
N ASP A 393 -10.59 24.66 -27.26
CA ASP A 393 -11.44 24.84 -28.44
C ASP A 393 -11.72 23.47 -29.08
N LYS A 394 -12.99 23.20 -29.42
CA LYS A 394 -13.40 21.91 -30.02
C LYS A 394 -12.60 21.53 -31.28
N ALA A 395 -12.04 22.51 -31.99
CA ALA A 395 -11.22 22.32 -33.20
C ALA A 395 -9.79 21.81 -32.90
N LYS A 396 -9.31 21.91 -31.66
CA LYS A 396 -7.98 21.43 -31.24
C LYS A 396 -8.02 20.04 -30.60
N ILE A 397 -9.22 19.45 -30.47
CA ILE A 397 -9.43 18.16 -29.83
C ILE A 397 -9.69 17.15 -30.95
N ASP A 398 -8.74 16.26 -31.16
CA ASP A 398 -8.95 15.09 -32.01
C ASP A 398 -9.75 14.04 -31.19
N LYS A 399 -11.05 14.00 -31.43
CA LYS A 399 -11.96 13.09 -30.72
C LYS A 399 -11.72 11.64 -31.12
N ASP A 400 -11.35 11.37 -32.36
CA ASP A 400 -11.17 10.02 -32.86
C ASP A 400 -9.90 9.39 -32.29
N ALA A 401 -8.83 10.19 -32.13
CA ALA A 401 -7.62 9.77 -31.43
C ALA A 401 -7.87 9.55 -29.93
N ALA A 402 -8.60 10.46 -29.27
CA ALA A 402 -8.88 10.38 -27.84
C ALA A 402 -9.79 9.19 -27.47
N GLU A 403 -10.75 8.84 -28.34
CA GLU A 403 -11.69 7.74 -28.11
C GLU A 403 -11.18 6.38 -28.62
N LYS A 404 -9.97 6.32 -29.19
CA LYS A 404 -9.37 5.09 -29.73
C LYS A 404 -9.37 3.96 -28.71
N ILE A 405 -10.08 2.89 -29.05
CA ILE A 405 -10.15 1.68 -28.23
C ILE A 405 -8.84 0.91 -28.40
N ARG A 406 -8.19 0.60 -27.29
CA ARG A 406 -6.99 -0.24 -27.25
C ARG A 406 -7.37 -1.57 -26.63
N ILE A 407 -7.23 -2.66 -27.38
CA ILE A 407 -7.62 -4.00 -26.92
C ILE A 407 -6.48 -4.64 -26.12
N SER A 408 -5.22 -4.31 -26.42
CA SER A 408 -4.04 -4.82 -25.73
C SER A 408 -3.17 -3.71 -25.13
N ALA A 409 -2.37 -4.06 -24.11
CA ALA A 409 -1.41 -3.15 -23.48
C ALA A 409 -0.19 -2.83 -24.38
N LEU A 410 0.08 -3.69 -25.37
CA LEU A 410 1.25 -3.62 -26.25
C LEU A 410 0.94 -3.07 -27.64
N ASP A 411 -0.25 -2.48 -27.83
CA ASP A 411 -0.57 -1.72 -29.04
C ASP A 411 0.22 -0.39 -28.99
N THR A 412 1.55 -0.45 -29.09
CA THR A 412 2.41 0.71 -29.35
C THR A 412 2.33 1.04 -30.83
N GLU A 413 1.98 2.29 -31.12
CA GLU A 413 2.24 2.91 -32.41
C GLU A 413 3.76 3.13 -32.53
N ASP A 414 4.50 2.06 -32.84
CA ASP A 414 5.83 2.15 -33.43
C ASP A 414 5.71 2.19 -34.96
N GLU A 415 4.89 3.11 -35.48
CA GLU A 415 4.83 3.47 -36.90
C GLU A 415 5.15 4.96 -37.06
N ALA A 416 6.34 5.32 -36.57
CA ALA A 416 7.02 6.54 -36.97
C ALA A 416 8.50 6.20 -37.20
N ASP A 417 8.84 6.10 -38.49
CA ASP A 417 10.17 6.14 -39.11
C ASP A 417 11.07 4.89 -38.95
N SER A 418 10.85 3.89 -39.81
CA SER A 418 11.94 3.06 -40.34
C SER A 418 11.60 2.53 -41.73
N ASP A 419 12.00 3.27 -42.76
CA ASP A 419 12.13 2.76 -44.13
C ASP A 419 13.07 1.54 -44.13
N GLY A 420 12.53 0.37 -44.47
CA GLY A 420 13.31 -0.86 -44.59
C GLY A 420 12.42 -2.03 -45.00
N GLU A 421 12.30 -2.26 -46.31
CA GLU A 421 11.80 -3.52 -46.86
C GLU A 421 12.48 -4.71 -46.17
N MET A 422 11.69 -5.71 -45.75
CA MET A 422 11.85 -7.13 -46.10
C MET A 422 10.74 -7.94 -45.40
N GLY A 423 9.95 -8.64 -46.22
CA GLY A 423 8.68 -9.25 -45.83
C GLY A 423 8.79 -10.45 -44.89
N VAL A 424 7.78 -10.55 -44.01
CA VAL A 424 7.35 -11.81 -43.38
C VAL A 424 5.83 -11.87 -43.43
N THR A 425 5.34 -12.88 -44.15
CA THR A 425 3.93 -13.24 -44.29
C THR A 425 3.31 -13.56 -42.93
N THR A 426 2.34 -12.74 -42.49
CA THR A 426 1.42 -13.10 -41.41
C THR A 426 -0.01 -13.15 -41.93
N LEU A 427 -0.69 -14.23 -41.53
CA LEU A 427 -1.99 -14.67 -41.99
C LEU A 427 -3.08 -13.67 -41.55
N ARG A 428 -3.83 -13.18 -42.54
CA ARG A 428 -4.99 -12.29 -42.43
C ARG A 428 -6.12 -12.95 -41.62
N PRO A 429 -6.56 -12.40 -40.48
CA PRO A 429 -7.88 -12.73 -39.93
C PRO A 429 -8.95 -12.03 -40.78
N LYS A 430 -10.03 -12.78 -41.06
CA LYS A 430 -11.15 -12.34 -41.90
C LYS A 430 -11.80 -11.08 -41.35
N GLN A 431 -12.11 -10.18 -42.28
CA GLN A 431 -12.90 -8.97 -42.11
C GLN A 431 -14.21 -9.25 -41.35
N ALA A 432 -14.44 -8.51 -40.27
CA ALA A 432 -15.77 -8.20 -39.75
C ALA A 432 -16.04 -6.70 -40.03
N PRO A 433 -17.29 -6.32 -40.33
CA PRO A 433 -17.60 -5.09 -41.05
C PRO A 433 -17.37 -3.86 -40.18
N ALA A 434 -16.75 -2.84 -40.78
CA ALA A 434 -16.79 -1.47 -40.25
C ALA A 434 -18.25 -1.01 -40.28
N VAL A 435 -18.91 -1.04 -39.13
CA VAL A 435 -20.18 -0.32 -38.95
C VAL A 435 -19.79 1.11 -38.60
N ALA A 436 -19.71 1.96 -39.62
CA ALA A 436 -19.83 3.39 -39.42
C ALA A 436 -21.25 3.63 -38.88
N VAL A 437 -21.36 3.94 -37.59
CA VAL A 437 -22.59 4.46 -37.02
C VAL A 437 -22.46 5.97 -37.11
N ASP A 438 -23.07 6.55 -38.14
CA ASP A 438 -23.35 7.98 -38.21
C ASP A 438 -24.17 8.35 -36.97
N ILE A 439 -23.52 8.97 -35.99
CA ILE A 439 -24.23 9.66 -34.91
C ILE A 439 -24.56 11.04 -35.49
N ASP A 440 -25.76 11.13 -36.08
CA ASP A 440 -26.41 12.41 -36.36
C ASP A 440 -26.42 13.22 -35.05
N SER A 441 -25.59 14.25 -35.01
CA SER A 441 -25.69 15.31 -34.02
C SER A 441 -26.34 16.49 -34.70
N ASP A 442 -27.67 16.49 -34.69
CA ASP A 442 -28.48 17.67 -34.98
C ASP A 442 -28.10 18.76 -33.97
N ASP A 443 -27.36 19.77 -34.44
CA ASP A 443 -27.23 21.06 -33.76
C ASP A 443 -26.99 22.15 -34.81
N GLU A 444 -28.02 22.44 -35.61
CA GLU A 444 -28.12 23.64 -36.45
C GLU A 444 -28.70 24.80 -35.62
N PRO A 445 -28.08 25.99 -35.57
CA PRO A 445 -28.58 27.12 -34.81
C PRO A 445 -29.56 27.95 -35.65
N ALA A 446 -30.86 27.67 -35.54
CA ALA A 446 -31.89 28.53 -36.12
C ALA A 446 -32.24 29.71 -35.20
N SER A 447 -32.04 30.93 -35.71
CA SER A 447 -32.27 32.18 -35.01
C SER A 447 -33.77 32.60 -34.96
N LYS A 448 -34.12 33.25 -33.83
CA LYS A 448 -35.20 34.22 -33.58
C LYS A 448 -36.66 33.75 -33.41
N GLY A 449 -37.12 33.87 -32.16
CA GLY A 449 -38.27 34.72 -31.79
C GLY A 449 -39.56 34.01 -31.41
N ALA A 450 -39.90 34.00 -30.11
CA ALA A 450 -41.21 34.36 -29.54
C ALA A 450 -41.31 33.88 -28.08
N GLU A 451 -41.83 34.75 -27.22
CA GLU A 451 -42.09 34.55 -25.79
C GLU A 451 -43.13 33.46 -25.52
N GLY A 452 -43.00 32.77 -24.37
CA GLY A 452 -44.15 32.05 -23.78
C GLY A 452 -43.81 30.86 -22.89
N THR A 453 -43.87 31.11 -21.58
CA THR A 453 -44.23 30.17 -20.48
C THR A 453 -43.32 28.98 -20.16
N ALA A 454 -42.78 29.07 -18.95
CA ALA A 454 -42.03 28.04 -18.24
C ALA A 454 -42.88 26.79 -17.93
N THR A 455 -42.29 25.61 -18.14
CA THR A 455 -42.66 24.40 -17.40
C THR A 455 -41.38 23.63 -17.07
N GLU A 456 -41.21 23.36 -15.79
CA GLU A 456 -40.06 22.75 -15.15
C GLU A 456 -39.79 21.32 -15.66
N VAL A 457 -38.56 21.05 -16.12
CA VAL A 457 -37.97 19.71 -16.15
C VAL A 457 -36.51 19.82 -15.70
N THR A 458 -36.30 20.00 -14.40
CA THR A 458 -34.96 20.12 -13.80
C THR A 458 -34.66 18.91 -12.92
N GLY A 459 -33.94 17.94 -13.46
CA GLY A 459 -33.42 16.79 -12.70
C GLY A 459 -32.38 15.93 -13.42
N SER A 460 -32.37 15.90 -14.77
CA SER A 460 -31.45 15.03 -15.55
C SER A 460 -30.16 15.73 -16.00
N SER A 461 -30.20 17.04 -16.29
CA SER A 461 -29.09 17.74 -16.96
C SER A 461 -27.80 17.82 -16.12
N THR A 462 -27.90 17.87 -14.80
CA THR A 462 -26.74 17.96 -13.90
C THR A 462 -25.99 16.63 -13.78
N LYS A 463 -26.70 15.50 -13.70
CA LYS A 463 -26.09 14.16 -13.68
C LYS A 463 -25.44 13.82 -15.00
N ASP A 464 -26.09 14.13 -16.12
CA ASP A 464 -25.51 13.94 -17.45
C ASP A 464 -24.28 14.84 -17.67
N SER A 465 -24.32 16.09 -17.20
CA SER A 465 -23.17 16.99 -17.21
C SER A 465 -22.01 16.46 -16.36
N ARG A 466 -22.27 16.00 -15.13
CA ARG A 466 -21.25 15.40 -14.24
C ARG A 466 -20.64 14.15 -14.85
N THR A 467 -21.45 13.30 -15.49
CA THR A 467 -20.98 12.09 -16.18
C THR A 467 -20.08 12.43 -17.38
N MET A 468 -20.45 13.46 -18.14
CA MET A 468 -19.64 13.93 -19.27
C MET A 468 -18.28 14.49 -18.80
N MET A 469 -18.27 15.29 -17.74
CA MET A 469 -17.02 15.82 -17.16
C MET A 469 -16.15 14.70 -16.58
N LEU A 470 -16.75 13.71 -15.92
CA LEU A 470 -16.03 12.54 -15.42
C LEU A 470 -15.35 11.78 -16.56
N ARG A 471 -16.08 11.55 -17.66
CA ARG A 471 -15.53 10.91 -18.88
C ARG A 471 -14.35 11.71 -19.44
N GLN A 472 -14.40 13.05 -19.43
CA GLN A 472 -13.27 13.88 -19.86
C GLN A 472 -12.02 13.68 -19.01
N HIS A 473 -12.14 13.60 -17.68
CA HIS A 473 -11.00 13.26 -16.81
C HIS A 473 -10.41 11.88 -17.13
N LEU A 474 -11.25 10.89 -17.45
CA LEU A 474 -10.80 9.55 -17.82
C LEU A 474 -10.08 9.51 -19.18
N LEU A 475 -10.56 10.30 -20.16
CA LEU A 475 -9.88 10.46 -21.45
C LEU A 475 -8.50 11.12 -21.29
N LEU A 476 -8.39 12.16 -20.44
CA LEU A 476 -7.09 12.79 -20.15
C LEU A 476 -6.07 11.80 -19.56
N LEU A 477 -6.53 10.92 -18.67
CA LEU A 477 -5.70 9.86 -18.08
C LEU A 477 -5.26 8.81 -19.12
N ALA A 478 -6.10 8.53 -20.12
CA ALA A 478 -5.81 7.55 -21.17
C ALA A 478 -4.86 8.07 -22.27
N GLU A 479 -4.98 9.36 -22.62
CA GLU A 479 -4.15 10.01 -23.65
C GLU A 479 -2.75 10.36 -23.13
N HIS A 480 -2.58 10.54 -21.83
CA HIS A 480 -1.31 10.97 -21.26
C HIS A 480 -0.13 10.06 -21.65
N LYS A 481 1.08 10.64 -21.79
CA LYS A 481 2.32 9.91 -22.17
C LYS A 481 2.60 8.67 -21.32
N HIS A 482 2.21 8.70 -20.05
CA HIS A 482 2.39 7.58 -19.10
C HIS A 482 1.31 6.50 -19.18
N ARG A 483 0.24 6.71 -19.96
CA ARG A 483 -0.88 5.78 -20.16
C ARG A 483 -1.42 5.23 -18.83
N PHE A 484 -2.02 6.11 -18.02
CA PHE A 484 -2.54 5.73 -16.69
C PHE A 484 -3.72 4.75 -16.79
N ILE A 485 -4.53 4.87 -17.83
CA ILE A 485 -5.74 4.06 -18.07
C ILE A 485 -5.77 3.62 -19.53
N ARG A 486 -6.35 2.45 -19.80
CA ARG A 486 -6.68 1.95 -21.13
C ARG A 486 -8.19 2.04 -21.39
N HIS A 487 -8.57 2.58 -22.54
CA HIS A 487 -9.96 2.60 -23.02
C HIS A 487 -10.25 1.30 -23.80
N CYS A 488 -11.13 0.46 -23.26
CA CYS A 488 -11.37 -0.91 -23.74
C CYS A 488 -12.66 -1.07 -24.55
N GLY A 489 -13.58 -0.10 -24.49
CA GLY A 489 -14.87 -0.22 -25.17
C GLY A 489 -15.82 0.95 -24.91
N LEU A 490 -16.94 0.97 -25.63
CA LEU A 490 -17.92 2.08 -25.61
C LEU A 490 -19.12 1.84 -24.67
N GLN A 491 -19.29 0.62 -24.15
CA GLN A 491 -20.41 0.28 -23.27
C GLN A 491 -20.39 1.12 -21.97
N GLY A 492 -21.56 1.51 -21.47
CA GLY A 492 -21.66 2.28 -20.22
C GLY A 492 -21.01 3.67 -20.26
N ARG A 493 -21.01 4.33 -21.44
CA ARG A 493 -20.30 5.59 -21.71
C ARG A 493 -18.77 5.47 -21.52
N GLY A 494 -18.21 4.32 -21.85
CA GLY A 494 -16.77 4.03 -21.79
C GLY A 494 -16.43 2.94 -20.79
N GLN A 495 -15.57 2.01 -21.25
CA GLN A 495 -15.02 0.92 -20.47
C GLN A 495 -13.52 1.14 -20.27
N TRP A 496 -13.07 1.00 -19.03
CA TRP A 496 -11.72 1.39 -18.61
C TRP A 496 -11.03 0.26 -17.85
N THR A 497 -9.74 0.06 -18.13
CA THR A 497 -8.86 -0.82 -17.34
C THR A 497 -7.52 -0.15 -17.06
N ILE A 498 -6.71 -0.74 -16.19
CA ILE A 498 -5.38 -0.24 -15.85
C ILE A 498 -4.35 -1.35 -16.02
N ASP A 499 -3.32 -1.08 -16.80
CA ASP A 499 -2.14 -1.95 -16.95
C ASP A 499 -1.12 -1.60 -15.85
N ILE A 500 -1.36 -2.13 -14.64
CA ILE A 500 -0.61 -1.74 -13.43
C ILE A 500 0.89 -2.03 -13.57
N GLU A 501 1.28 -3.15 -14.19
CA GLU A 501 2.69 -3.51 -14.35
C GLU A 501 3.44 -2.50 -15.23
N LEU A 502 2.86 -2.15 -16.38
CA LEU A 502 3.42 -1.15 -17.30
C LEU A 502 3.50 0.23 -16.63
N LEU A 503 2.42 0.65 -15.96
CA LEU A 503 2.38 1.92 -15.26
C LEU A 503 3.44 1.97 -14.15
N MET A 504 3.61 0.89 -13.39
CA MET A 504 4.64 0.77 -12.36
C MET A 504 6.05 0.83 -12.95
N ASP A 505 6.30 0.21 -14.10
CA ASP A 505 7.61 0.30 -14.76
C ASP A 505 7.92 1.71 -15.26
N THR A 506 6.93 2.42 -15.81
CA THR A 506 7.11 3.84 -16.17
C THR A 506 7.42 4.69 -14.94
N LEU A 507 6.73 4.46 -13.82
CA LEU A 507 6.97 5.16 -12.57
C LEU A 507 8.37 4.87 -12.02
N ARG A 508 8.83 3.60 -12.05
CA ARG A 508 10.20 3.23 -11.68
C ARG A 508 11.26 3.92 -12.53
N GLN A 509 11.02 4.05 -13.83
CA GLN A 509 11.92 4.77 -14.73
C GLN A 509 11.96 6.27 -14.43
N VAL A 510 10.80 6.90 -14.19
CA VAL A 510 10.71 8.33 -13.83
C VAL A 510 11.46 8.62 -12.52
N GLU A 511 11.31 7.76 -11.51
CA GLU A 511 12.03 7.91 -10.24
C GLU A 511 13.54 7.68 -10.40
N LEU A 512 13.94 6.66 -11.18
CA LEU A 512 15.36 6.42 -11.44
C LEU A 512 16.00 7.63 -12.16
N ASP A 513 15.30 8.20 -13.14
CA ASP A 513 15.71 9.41 -13.82
C ASP A 513 15.81 10.61 -12.86
N ALA A 514 14.88 10.73 -11.91
CA ALA A 514 14.92 11.77 -10.88
C ALA A 514 16.13 11.61 -9.94
N ILE A 515 16.43 10.38 -9.52
CA ILE A 515 17.62 10.06 -8.71
C ILE A 515 18.89 10.46 -9.47
N ILE A 516 19.04 10.04 -10.72
CA ILE A 516 20.21 10.36 -11.56
C ILE A 516 20.33 11.87 -11.81
N THR A 517 19.20 12.55 -12.01
CA THR A 517 19.19 14.01 -12.23
C THR A 517 19.64 14.76 -10.99
N ARG A 518 19.23 14.33 -9.80
CA ARG A 518 19.63 14.95 -8.53
C ARG A 518 21.09 14.70 -8.18
N SER A 519 21.63 13.52 -8.50
CA SER A 519 23.02 13.16 -8.17
C SER A 519 24.04 13.63 -9.21
N PHE A 520 23.76 13.44 -10.51
CA PHE A 520 24.72 13.70 -11.60
C PHE A 520 24.33 14.88 -12.51
N GLY A 521 23.14 15.45 -12.31
CA GLY A 521 22.61 16.55 -13.12
C GLY A 521 22.03 16.11 -14.46
N ARG A 522 21.55 17.09 -15.24
CA ARG A 522 20.90 16.86 -16.55
C ARG A 522 21.80 16.18 -17.58
N HIS A 523 23.11 16.43 -17.52
CA HIS A 523 24.08 15.79 -18.42
C HIS A 523 24.25 14.30 -18.12
N GLY A 524 24.24 13.92 -16.84
CA GLY A 524 24.29 12.51 -16.44
C GLY A 524 23.05 11.76 -16.94
N LEU A 525 21.87 12.33 -16.70
CA LEU A 525 20.59 11.77 -17.18
C LEU A 525 20.54 11.60 -18.70
N ARG A 526 21.06 12.58 -19.46
CA ARG A 526 21.11 12.49 -20.92
C ARG A 526 21.95 11.29 -21.37
N LEU A 527 23.14 11.11 -20.78
CA LEU A 527 24.02 10.00 -21.12
C LEU A 527 23.39 8.65 -20.77
N THR A 528 22.79 8.52 -19.59
CA THR A 528 22.12 7.27 -19.18
C THR A 528 20.93 6.93 -20.07
N ARG A 529 20.10 7.91 -20.45
CA ARG A 529 18.99 7.68 -21.39
C ARG A 529 19.46 7.23 -22.78
N ILE A 530 20.53 7.83 -23.31
CA ILE A 530 21.11 7.40 -24.60
C ILE A 530 21.62 5.96 -24.49
N LEU A 531 22.33 5.61 -23.42
CA LEU A 531 22.83 4.26 -23.18
C LEU A 531 21.70 3.23 -23.00
N GLN A 532 20.58 3.62 -22.37
CA GLN A 532 19.42 2.74 -22.23
C GLN A 532 18.70 2.50 -23.57
N GLN A 533 18.62 3.50 -24.44
CA GLN A 533 17.93 3.38 -25.73
C GLN A 533 18.79 2.71 -26.81
N LYS A 534 20.10 2.99 -26.86
CA LYS A 534 21.00 2.49 -27.90
C LYS A 534 21.84 1.30 -27.45
N GLY A 535 21.81 0.96 -26.16
CA GLY A 535 22.58 -0.13 -25.58
C GLY A 535 24.06 0.21 -25.42
N ARG A 536 24.92 -0.70 -25.87
CA ARG A 536 26.36 -0.63 -25.64
C ARG A 536 27.03 0.31 -26.65
N LEU A 537 27.65 1.39 -26.17
CA LEU A 537 28.23 2.43 -27.02
C LEU A 537 29.70 2.68 -26.71
N ASP A 538 30.49 3.02 -27.73
CA ASP A 538 31.83 3.55 -27.55
C ASP A 538 31.78 5.04 -27.19
N GLU A 539 32.86 5.53 -26.60
CA GLU A 539 32.93 6.89 -26.10
C GLU A 539 32.78 7.96 -27.21
N LYS A 540 33.25 7.67 -28.43
CA LYS A 540 33.18 8.63 -29.55
C LYS A 540 31.74 8.76 -30.05
N THR A 541 31.03 7.65 -30.27
CA THR A 541 29.63 7.70 -30.71
C THR A 541 28.74 8.30 -29.63
N LEU A 542 29.00 7.97 -28.36
CA LEU A 542 28.26 8.52 -27.23
C LEU A 542 28.42 10.04 -27.14
N ALA A 543 29.63 10.57 -27.35
CA ALA A 543 29.86 12.02 -27.39
C ALA A 543 29.13 12.71 -28.56
N SER A 544 29.10 12.08 -29.75
CA SER A 544 28.35 12.61 -30.89
C SER A 544 26.84 12.61 -30.66
N LEU A 545 26.29 11.53 -30.09
CA LEU A 545 24.85 11.41 -29.82
C LEU A 545 24.39 12.34 -28.69
N ALA A 546 25.24 12.57 -27.68
CA ALA A 546 24.93 13.46 -26.56
C ALA A 546 25.08 14.95 -26.90
N LEU A 547 25.67 15.27 -28.06
CA LEU A 547 26.07 16.62 -28.47
C LEU A 547 26.96 17.30 -27.41
N MET A 548 27.97 16.57 -26.93
CA MET A 548 28.88 17.02 -25.88
C MET A 548 30.34 16.87 -26.30
N LYS A 549 31.22 17.71 -25.76
CA LYS A 549 32.67 17.57 -25.95
C LYS A 549 33.15 16.26 -25.33
N LYS A 550 34.03 15.54 -26.03
CA LYS A 550 34.57 14.24 -25.60
C LYS A 550 35.06 14.25 -24.13
N GLN A 551 35.88 15.23 -23.75
CA GLN A 551 36.41 15.34 -22.38
C GLN A 551 35.33 15.50 -21.31
N ALA A 552 34.24 16.24 -21.60
CA ALA A 552 33.14 16.42 -20.66
C ALA A 552 32.33 15.12 -20.48
N VAL A 553 32.19 14.34 -21.55
CA VAL A 553 31.55 13.02 -21.53
C VAL A 553 32.39 12.03 -20.72
N GLN A 554 33.71 11.99 -20.93
CA GLN A 554 34.62 11.14 -20.16
C GLN A 554 34.50 11.37 -18.65
N ASN A 555 34.59 12.62 -18.21
CA ASN A 555 34.49 12.95 -16.78
C ASN A 555 33.12 12.53 -16.22
N LYS A 556 32.03 12.85 -16.93
CA LYS A 556 30.68 12.54 -16.44
C LYS A 556 30.37 11.04 -16.44
N ILE A 557 30.87 10.28 -17.42
CA ILE A 557 30.73 8.82 -17.44
C ILE A 557 31.53 8.17 -16.31
N LEU A 558 32.73 8.67 -16.02
CA LEU A 558 33.51 8.19 -14.89
C LEU A 558 32.78 8.43 -13.57
N ASP A 559 32.18 9.60 -13.38
CA ASP A 559 31.33 9.89 -12.22
C ASP A 559 30.15 8.90 -12.12
N LEU A 560 29.48 8.63 -13.25
CA LEU A 560 28.36 7.68 -13.32
C LEU A 560 28.80 6.23 -13.04
N GLN A 561 30.00 5.86 -13.46
CA GLN A 561 30.59 4.55 -13.18
C GLN A 561 30.92 4.41 -11.69
N GLN A 562 31.50 5.42 -11.07
CA GLN A 562 31.74 5.44 -9.61
C GLN A 562 30.42 5.38 -8.83
N GLY A 563 29.35 5.96 -9.38
CA GLY A 563 27.99 5.85 -8.85
C GLY A 563 27.31 4.50 -9.06
N GLY A 564 27.87 3.59 -9.86
CA GLY A 564 27.29 2.29 -10.16
C GLY A 564 26.09 2.31 -11.13
N PHE A 565 25.93 3.38 -11.92
CA PHE A 565 24.85 3.51 -12.91
C PHE A 565 25.26 3.07 -14.32
N VAL A 566 26.57 3.02 -14.59
CA VAL A 566 27.15 2.67 -15.89
C VAL A 566 28.29 1.68 -15.67
N GLU A 567 28.33 0.64 -16.49
CA GLU A 567 29.37 -0.37 -16.49
C GLU A 567 30.21 -0.32 -17.78
N ILE A 568 31.43 -0.87 -17.69
CA ILE A 568 32.36 -0.99 -18.81
C ILE A 568 32.38 -2.45 -19.26
N GLN A 569 32.19 -2.68 -20.56
CA GLN A 569 32.48 -3.93 -21.22
C GLN A 569 33.77 -3.83 -22.03
N GLU A 570 34.74 -4.66 -21.68
CA GLU A 570 35.99 -4.82 -22.41
C GLU A 570 35.86 -5.88 -23.49
N VAL A 571 36.11 -5.50 -24.73
CA VAL A 571 36.13 -6.42 -25.88
C VAL A 571 37.54 -6.45 -26.47
N PRO A 572 38.33 -7.50 -26.18
CA PRO A 572 39.68 -7.63 -26.71
C PRO A 572 39.64 -7.90 -28.21
N ARG A 573 40.46 -7.19 -29.00
CA ARG A 573 40.58 -7.43 -30.45
C ARG A 573 41.40 -8.67 -30.78
N ASP A 574 42.24 -9.11 -29.85
CA ASP A 574 43.15 -10.24 -30.00
C ASP A 574 43.16 -11.10 -28.75
N ASN A 575 43.58 -12.37 -28.89
CA ASN A 575 43.56 -13.36 -27.82
C ASN A 575 44.46 -12.98 -26.62
N ASN A 576 45.46 -12.13 -26.82
CA ASN A 576 46.38 -11.69 -25.76
C ASN A 576 45.77 -10.65 -24.78
N ARG A 577 44.53 -10.20 -24.99
CA ARG A 577 43.75 -9.30 -24.10
C ARG A 577 44.52 -8.07 -23.58
N MET A 578 45.46 -7.54 -24.37
CA MET A 578 46.23 -6.36 -23.98
C MET A 578 45.37 -5.10 -24.06
N ALA A 579 45.41 -4.24 -23.04
CA ALA A 579 44.57 -3.03 -22.94
C ALA A 579 44.67 -2.08 -24.14
N ASN A 580 45.83 -2.01 -24.81
CA ASN A 580 46.04 -1.19 -26.01
C ASN A 580 45.32 -1.73 -27.26
N ARG A 581 44.89 -3.00 -27.26
CA ARG A 581 44.12 -3.66 -28.31
C ARG A 581 42.74 -4.08 -27.82
N THR A 582 42.24 -3.45 -26.75
CA THR A 582 40.90 -3.70 -26.19
C THR A 582 39.99 -2.50 -26.49
N MET A 583 38.76 -2.77 -26.92
CA MET A 583 37.72 -1.77 -27.08
C MET A 583 36.88 -1.71 -25.80
N PHE A 584 36.55 -0.50 -25.36
CA PHE A 584 35.73 -0.26 -24.18
C PHE A 584 34.35 0.23 -24.62
N PHE A 585 33.32 -0.50 -24.23
CA PHE A 585 31.93 -0.13 -24.44
C PHE A 585 31.28 0.21 -23.10
N TRP A 586 30.52 1.29 -23.06
CA TRP A 586 29.75 1.70 -21.91
C TRP A 586 28.32 1.23 -22.09
N PHE A 587 27.71 0.75 -21.02
CA PHE A 587 26.30 0.35 -21.02
C PHE A 587 25.67 0.57 -19.65
N CYS A 588 24.35 0.70 -19.62
CA CYS A 588 23.57 0.80 -18.40
C CYS A 588 22.73 -0.48 -18.26
N ASP A 589 23.04 -1.29 -17.25
CA ASP A 589 22.16 -2.38 -16.84
C ASP A 589 21.12 -1.84 -15.85
N VAL A 590 19.87 -1.80 -16.30
CA VAL A 590 18.74 -1.30 -15.51
C VAL A 590 18.49 -2.17 -14.28
N GLU A 591 18.68 -3.49 -14.36
CA GLU A 591 18.43 -4.39 -13.24
C GLU A 591 19.53 -4.29 -12.18
N ALA A 592 20.80 -4.22 -12.60
CA ALA A 592 21.91 -3.99 -11.69
C ALA A 592 21.79 -2.62 -11.00
N THR A 593 21.42 -1.58 -11.77
CA THR A 593 21.18 -0.24 -11.23
C THR A 593 20.05 -0.26 -10.20
N LYS A 594 18.92 -0.92 -10.50
CA LYS A 594 17.81 -1.08 -9.54
C LYS A 594 18.27 -1.76 -8.25
N LYS A 595 19.05 -2.84 -8.31
CA LYS A 595 19.58 -3.53 -7.13
C LYS A 595 20.52 -2.64 -6.31
N SER A 596 21.42 -1.91 -6.97
CA SER A 596 22.33 -0.97 -6.30
C SER A 596 21.57 0.18 -5.61
N VAL A 597 20.54 0.72 -6.26
CA VAL A 597 19.66 1.74 -5.66
C VAL A 597 18.93 1.20 -4.43
N ILE A 598 18.38 -0.02 -4.49
CA ILE A 598 17.74 -0.68 -3.33
C ILE A 598 18.70 -0.82 -2.15
N GLU A 599 19.92 -1.30 -2.39
CA GLU A 599 20.94 -1.47 -1.34
C GLU A 599 21.35 -0.13 -0.71
N ASN A 600 21.54 0.90 -1.54
CA ASN A 600 21.85 2.25 -1.07
C ASN A 600 20.71 2.84 -0.24
N LEU A 601 19.44 2.68 -0.68
CA LEU A 601 18.27 3.15 0.06
C LEU A 601 18.14 2.44 1.42
N GLN A 602 18.30 1.11 1.46
CA GLN A 602 18.30 0.36 2.72
C GLN A 602 19.38 0.84 3.69
N LYS A 603 20.59 1.11 3.18
CA LYS A 603 21.70 1.65 3.96
C LYS A 603 21.43 3.08 4.45
N MET A 604 20.77 3.91 3.66
CA MET A 604 20.38 5.26 4.05
C MET A 604 19.36 5.23 5.19
N ILE A 605 18.33 4.39 5.09
CA ILE A 605 17.32 4.20 6.16
C ILE A 605 18.01 3.71 7.43
N LEU A 606 18.87 2.69 7.33
CA LEU A 606 19.63 2.16 8.47
C LEU A 606 20.42 3.27 9.18
N ARG A 607 21.18 4.08 8.44
CA ARG A 607 21.97 5.20 9.00
C ARG A 607 21.10 6.27 9.66
N CYS A 608 19.92 6.56 9.10
CA CYS A 608 18.98 7.52 9.69
C CYS A 608 18.46 7.00 11.04
N LEU A 609 18.10 5.73 11.13
CA LEU A 609 17.63 5.13 12.38
C LEU A 609 18.76 4.95 13.40
N GLU A 610 19.96 4.60 12.99
CA GLU A 610 21.14 4.58 13.88
C GLU A 610 21.45 5.97 14.43
N ARG A 611 21.29 7.02 13.60
CA ARG A 611 21.43 8.40 14.07
C ARG A 611 20.34 8.75 15.08
N LEU A 612 19.09 8.35 14.83
CA LEU A 612 17.99 8.57 15.78
C LEU A 612 18.26 7.88 17.13
N ASP A 613 18.74 6.64 17.10
CA ASP A 613 19.14 5.90 18.30
C ASP A 613 20.28 6.58 19.06
N TYR A 614 21.24 7.17 18.34
CA TYR A 614 22.33 7.92 18.95
C TYR A 614 21.80 9.16 19.68
N GLU A 615 20.91 9.94 19.07
CA GLU A 615 20.31 11.13 19.70
C GLU A 615 19.45 10.75 20.92
N ARG A 616 18.68 9.66 20.83
CA ARG A 616 17.89 9.13 21.97
C ARG A 616 18.77 8.74 23.16
N ARG A 617 19.97 8.19 22.90
CA ARG A 617 20.93 7.84 23.97
C ARG A 617 21.66 9.06 24.51
N ALA A 618 21.93 10.05 23.67
CA ALA A 618 22.59 11.29 24.08
C ALA A 618 21.71 12.11 25.05
N GLU A 619 20.40 12.15 24.81
CA GLU A 619 19.42 12.88 25.63
C GLU A 619 18.60 11.93 26.54
N LYS A 620 19.17 10.78 26.93
CA LYS A 620 18.45 9.76 27.71
C LYS A 620 17.89 10.30 29.03
N ASP A 621 18.69 11.07 29.77
CA ASP A 621 18.29 11.62 31.08
C ASP A 621 17.10 12.59 30.95
N LEU A 622 17.09 13.39 29.88
CA LEU A 622 15.99 14.30 29.55
C LEU A 622 14.72 13.51 29.21
N LEU A 623 14.85 12.44 28.42
CA LEU A 623 13.71 11.59 28.06
C LEU A 623 13.16 10.82 29.26
N GLU A 624 14.01 10.34 30.17
CA GLU A 624 13.57 9.72 31.42
C GLU A 624 12.83 10.72 32.31
N TYR A 625 13.28 11.98 32.37
CA TYR A 625 12.59 13.04 33.08
C TYR A 625 11.21 13.36 32.50
N VAL A 626 11.10 13.48 31.17
CA VAL A 626 9.81 13.75 30.48
C VAL A 626 8.84 12.57 30.59
N ASN A 627 9.34 11.33 30.58
CA ASN A 627 8.50 10.14 30.67
C ASN A 627 7.91 9.91 32.07
N ARG A 628 8.26 10.71 33.08
CA ARG A 628 7.65 10.63 34.40
C ARG A 628 6.17 11.03 34.33
N THR A 629 5.33 10.33 35.07
CA THR A 629 3.86 10.48 35.02
C THR A 629 3.35 11.85 35.46
N ASP A 630 4.16 12.59 36.22
CA ASP A 630 3.90 13.97 36.66
C ASP A 630 4.16 15.01 35.55
N VAL A 631 5.11 14.74 34.65
CA VAL A 631 5.53 15.66 33.58
C VAL A 631 4.83 15.35 32.24
N LYS A 632 4.51 14.08 32.00
CA LYS A 632 3.90 13.60 30.76
C LYS A 632 2.53 14.25 30.51
N GLY A 633 2.41 14.98 29.40
CA GLY A 633 1.21 15.75 29.02
C GLY A 633 1.13 17.17 29.59
N LYS A 634 2.10 17.58 30.43
CA LYS A 634 2.25 18.94 30.98
C LYS A 634 3.69 19.45 30.82
N GLU A 635 4.32 19.10 29.71
CA GLU A 635 5.75 19.33 29.47
C GLU A 635 6.10 20.83 29.47
N GLU A 636 5.18 21.70 29.05
CA GLU A 636 5.38 23.16 29.02
C GLU A 636 5.27 23.81 30.40
N GLN A 637 4.51 23.22 31.33
CA GLN A 637 4.23 23.80 32.65
C GLN A 637 5.18 23.28 33.73
N GLU A 638 5.57 22.02 33.66
CA GLU A 638 6.35 21.34 34.70
C GLU A 638 7.87 21.39 34.45
N MET A 639 8.31 21.72 33.23
CA MET A 639 9.73 21.78 32.89
C MET A 639 10.32 23.18 32.95
N SER A 640 11.59 23.25 33.33
CA SER A 640 12.40 24.46 33.12
C SER A 640 12.48 24.81 31.62
N THR A 641 12.47 26.10 31.31
CA THR A 641 12.49 26.63 29.95
C THR A 641 13.68 26.11 29.12
N GLU A 642 14.83 25.89 29.73
CA GLU A 642 16.01 25.31 29.07
C GLU A 642 15.80 23.83 28.69
N HIS A 643 15.23 23.04 29.60
CA HIS A 643 14.93 21.62 29.37
C HIS A 643 13.84 21.47 28.30
N PHE A 644 12.81 22.32 28.36
CA PHE A 644 11.75 22.37 27.36
C PHE A 644 12.27 22.74 25.97
N GLN A 645 13.12 23.76 25.85
CA GLN A 645 13.73 24.12 24.55
C GLN A 645 14.59 22.98 23.99
N ARG A 646 15.34 22.27 24.85
CA ARG A 646 16.17 21.14 24.45
C ARG A 646 15.31 19.95 23.99
N TYR A 647 14.22 19.68 24.71
CA TYR A 647 13.24 18.66 24.35
C TYR A 647 12.51 18.99 23.04
N SER A 648 12.07 20.24 22.85
CA SER A 648 11.46 20.71 21.60
C SER A 648 12.40 20.59 20.40
N LYS A 649 13.69 20.93 20.58
CA LYS A 649 14.72 20.70 19.54
C LYS A 649 14.88 19.22 19.22
N PHE A 650 14.88 18.36 20.24
CA PHE A 650 14.96 16.91 20.05
C PHE A 650 13.73 16.36 19.30
N LEU A 651 12.51 16.76 19.68
CA LEU A 651 11.28 16.38 18.98
C LEU A 651 11.31 16.83 17.51
N GLY A 652 11.68 18.08 17.25
CA GLY A 652 11.80 18.59 15.89
C GLY A 652 12.89 17.87 15.06
N LEU A 653 13.95 17.35 15.69
CA LEU A 653 14.95 16.53 15.02
C LEU A 653 14.40 15.12 14.75
N GLN A 654 13.73 14.51 15.72
CA GLN A 654 13.09 13.21 15.59
C GLN A 654 12.06 13.21 14.46
N ASP A 655 11.18 14.21 14.39
CA ASP A 655 10.16 14.33 13.35
C ASP A 655 10.77 14.49 11.97
N LYS A 656 11.86 15.27 11.84
CA LYS A 656 12.60 15.40 10.58
C LYS A 656 13.19 14.08 10.14
N ILE A 657 13.86 13.35 11.04
CA ILE A 657 14.49 12.07 10.70
C ILE A 657 13.42 11.03 10.32
N LEU A 658 12.34 10.93 11.09
CA LEU A 658 11.24 10.00 10.79
C LEU A 658 10.53 10.37 9.47
N GLY A 659 10.35 11.66 9.19
CA GLY A 659 9.82 12.14 7.91
C GLY A 659 10.71 11.75 6.73
N GLU A 660 12.03 11.88 6.86
CA GLU A 660 12.97 11.44 5.81
C GLU A 660 12.98 9.91 5.66
N VAL A 661 12.91 9.16 6.77
CA VAL A 661 12.78 7.69 6.74
C VAL A 661 11.52 7.27 5.99
N GLN A 662 10.39 7.94 6.21
CA GLN A 662 9.14 7.65 5.49
C GLN A 662 9.26 7.92 3.98
N ARG A 663 9.95 9.00 3.57
CA ARG A 663 10.22 9.31 2.16
C ARG A 663 11.14 8.29 1.51
N LEU A 664 12.18 7.86 2.22
CA LEU A 664 13.10 6.82 1.76
C LEU A 664 12.40 5.47 1.63
N ASP A 665 11.51 5.12 2.56
CA ASP A 665 10.69 3.91 2.50
C ASP A 665 9.73 3.93 1.30
N ASP A 666 9.11 5.07 0.97
CA ASP A 666 8.25 5.19 -0.23
C ASP A 666 9.04 4.90 -1.52
N MET A 667 10.28 5.40 -1.61
CA MET A 667 11.17 5.11 -2.73
C MET A 667 11.61 3.64 -2.74
N LEU A 668 11.92 3.07 -1.57
CA LEU A 668 12.32 1.66 -1.49
C LEU A 668 11.18 0.74 -1.94
N ALA A 669 9.96 0.99 -1.45
CA ALA A 669 8.77 0.20 -1.75
C ALA A 669 8.53 0.10 -3.27
N LEU A 670 8.75 1.20 -3.98
CA LEU A 670 8.57 1.31 -5.44
C LEU A 670 9.54 0.44 -6.25
N PHE A 671 10.78 0.26 -5.77
CA PHE A 671 11.75 -0.63 -6.43
C PHE A 671 11.68 -2.08 -5.91
N SER A 672 11.38 -2.29 -4.62
CA SER A 672 11.48 -3.62 -3.99
C SER A 672 10.17 -4.39 -3.89
N ASP A 673 9.03 -3.73 -3.72
CA ASP A 673 7.78 -4.38 -3.29
C ASP A 673 6.66 -4.23 -4.31
N TYR A 674 6.58 -3.06 -4.94
CA TYR A 674 5.60 -2.79 -6.00
C TYR A 674 6.03 -3.43 -7.30
#